data_AF-A0A3N5ZWA6-F1
#
_entry.id   AF-A0A3N5ZWA6-F1
#
_cell.length_a   1.000
_cell.length_b   1.000
_cell.length_c   1.000
_cell.angle_alpha   90.00
_cell.angle_beta   90.00
_cell.angle_gamma   90.00
#
_symmetry.space_group_name_H-M   'P 1'
#
loop_
_entity.id
_entity.type
_entity.pdbx_description
1 polymer ?
#
loop_
_entity_poly.entity_id
_entity_poly.type
_entity_poly.pdbx_seq_one_letter_code
_entity_poly.pdbx_strand_id
1 'polypeptide(L)'
;LMWAIESRLNGEPGLYSWRGGELAPADRRQPDDPDLVKAAEKGLLVFIHGTGSHTLGAFKDLGTVGRKSDWAVLTEEFGDRIFGFEHRTFSESPIDNALALAETLPPKAKISLVTHSRGGLVGDLICLQNLSEDLIQAYRRDPLSEKEEKPWEKVIRERAAAEEQKKLHRLVMLLEQKDFRIERYVRVACPAGGTTLLSANLDVFLSGLLSLTNALVGAVLGPGASPVLSAFKRIVLEIAEKRLEPWLVPGIEAMLTDAPMAAILARATRKPGISMGVIAGDIEGGGLIKRIGVMFTDWMFFDRADNDLVVDTASMYAGLAGAPGTRYLFDQGDKVNHFNYFQNRRTLRGLQAWLKTDPLQLNDLDDWTPIEALGEPKREVVEQARAARSASRGEPRPDSRPVVFLLPGIMGSHLEVRSSGRPGSGDRVWFDVFDIARGGFKKIRRGAPAVEPECLFEMFYGALADYLEATHWVIRYPYDWRLTVQEAADALAVDVEKALDRHPSQPVRLLAHSMGGLVARAMIAGHGQLWERIVKHRGGRLVMLGTPNNGSHLMVETLLGKSGTIRKLAVMDAKHRLQGLLDIVAGFPGALQLLPRPGFRDAGGAQTDDYYTQTPWQDFQRINRDRWFGDGACGVPAGDVLKNAGTLWTGGITEERSEGEGWRHRPILPAERVAYVFGQSENTPCGVKVEGKRLMMVGTSEGDGSVTWASGRLDFLPENRCWHMPVDHGSLTKTRQYFPDICDLLETGATTRLGRLPVTRGAAATRTYDAGPVTYPTPEDVTHSLMGTRPVLSRPAPRRRTLRIQVRAMDLRHSQMPVMCGHYIGDPIAGAESQIDQYLVGGKLRRRGRLGVYAGDIGTAALVVDHERRSDRRR
;
A
#
# COMPACT_ATOMS: atom_id res chain seq x y z
N LEU A 1 -16.52 -24.11 20.96
CA LEU A 1 -15.48 -23.75 21.97
C LEU A 1 -15.51 -22.25 22.28
N MET A 2 -15.25 -21.38 21.31
CA MET A 2 -15.22 -19.91 21.53
C MET A 2 -16.48 -19.38 22.20
N TRP A 3 -17.65 -19.80 21.71
CA TRP A 3 -18.94 -19.49 22.34
C TRP A 3 -18.98 -19.85 23.84
N ALA A 4 -18.47 -21.03 24.23
CA ALA A 4 -18.49 -21.46 25.63
C ALA A 4 -17.52 -20.67 26.52
N ILE A 5 -16.48 -20.06 25.94
CA ILE A 5 -15.56 -19.18 26.65
C ILE A 5 -16.16 -17.77 26.76
N GLU A 6 -16.72 -17.23 25.67
CA GLU A 6 -17.38 -15.92 25.67
C GLU A 6 -18.66 -15.90 26.53
N SER A 7 -19.40 -17.00 26.63
CA SER A 7 -20.55 -17.12 27.54
C SER A 7 -20.20 -17.07 29.03
N ARG A 8 -18.91 -17.04 29.40
CA ARG A 8 -18.44 -16.84 30.78
C ARG A 8 -18.04 -15.38 31.07
N LEU A 9 -18.13 -14.49 30.08
CA LEU A 9 -17.90 -13.06 30.23
C LEU A 9 -19.06 -12.41 30.99
N ASN A 10 -18.78 -11.35 31.76
CA ASN A 10 -19.83 -10.55 32.40
C ASN A 10 -20.54 -9.67 31.36
N GLY A 11 -21.87 -9.72 31.34
CA GLY A 11 -22.73 -8.92 30.43
C GLY A 11 -23.33 -9.77 29.31
N GLU A 12 -24.67 -9.76 29.20
CA GLU A 12 -25.38 -10.45 28.11
C GLU A 12 -25.29 -9.64 26.81
N PRO A 13 -25.14 -10.26 25.63
CA PRO A 13 -25.19 -9.53 24.37
C PRO A 13 -26.50 -8.74 24.20
N GLY A 14 -26.42 -7.49 23.73
CA GLY A 14 -27.59 -6.64 23.52
C GLY A 14 -27.27 -5.15 23.47
N LEU A 15 -28.31 -4.35 23.26
CA LEU A 15 -28.23 -2.89 23.28
C LEU A 15 -28.50 -2.37 24.69
N TYR A 16 -27.61 -1.55 25.22
CA TYR A 16 -27.69 -0.99 26.57
C TYR A 16 -27.74 0.53 26.53
N SER A 17 -28.59 1.14 27.35
CA SER A 17 -28.50 2.59 27.61
C SER A 17 -27.19 2.87 28.34
N TRP A 18 -26.40 3.84 27.85
CA TRP A 18 -25.05 4.08 28.34
C TRP A 18 -24.86 5.51 28.83
N ARG A 19 -24.46 5.63 30.10
CA ARG A 19 -24.25 6.91 30.80
C ARG A 19 -22.77 7.23 31.06
N GLY A 20 -21.86 6.58 30.33
CA GLY A 20 -20.42 6.79 30.42
C GLY A 20 -19.71 5.97 31.50
N GLY A 21 -20.45 5.14 32.24
CA GLY A 21 -19.94 4.21 33.27
C GLY A 21 -20.07 2.74 32.87
N GLU A 22 -19.98 1.84 33.85
CA GLU A 22 -20.25 0.41 33.69
C GLU A 22 -21.71 0.15 33.30
N LEU A 23 -21.95 -0.88 32.48
CA LEU A 23 -23.29 -1.28 32.04
C LEU A 23 -23.93 -2.22 33.07
N ALA A 24 -25.14 -1.89 33.51
CA ALA A 24 -25.93 -2.77 34.36
C ALA A 24 -26.91 -3.62 33.54
N PRO A 25 -27.30 -4.82 34.00
CA PRO A 25 -28.33 -5.63 33.33
C PRO A 25 -29.66 -4.89 33.13
N ALA A 26 -29.99 -3.95 34.02
CA ALA A 26 -31.19 -3.12 33.93
C ALA A 26 -31.12 -2.06 32.81
N ASP A 27 -29.93 -1.76 32.29
CA ASP A 27 -29.77 -0.82 31.18
C ASP A 27 -30.06 -1.48 29.82
N ARG A 28 -30.16 -2.81 29.77
CA ARG A 28 -30.43 -3.59 28.55
C ARG A 28 -31.82 -3.29 28.04
N ARG A 29 -31.91 -2.98 26.74
CA ARG A 29 -33.16 -2.71 26.04
C ARG A 29 -33.57 -3.90 25.20
N GLN A 30 -34.85 -4.22 25.25
CA GLN A 30 -35.48 -5.25 24.43
C GLN A 30 -36.03 -4.63 23.14
N PRO A 31 -36.29 -5.45 22.10
CA PRO A 31 -37.13 -5.02 21.00
C PRO A 31 -38.44 -4.43 21.53
N ASP A 32 -38.90 -3.33 20.92
CA ASP A 32 -40.14 -2.63 21.25
C ASP A 32 -40.22 -1.99 22.65
N ASP A 33 -39.09 -1.85 23.37
CA ASP A 33 -39.02 -1.05 24.61
C ASP A 33 -39.51 0.38 24.35
N PRO A 34 -40.53 0.88 25.09
CA PRO A 34 -41.10 2.22 24.88
C PRO A 34 -40.08 3.35 24.98
N ASP A 35 -39.09 3.24 25.86
CA ASP A 35 -38.04 4.25 26.01
C ASP A 35 -37.12 4.27 24.79
N LEU A 36 -36.80 3.09 24.25
CA LEU A 36 -35.98 2.95 23.06
C LEU A 36 -36.72 3.48 21.82
N VAL A 37 -38.01 3.17 21.66
CA VAL A 37 -38.85 3.68 20.56
C VAL A 37 -38.91 5.21 20.60
N LYS A 38 -39.17 5.79 21.78
CA LYS A 38 -39.21 7.25 21.96
C LYS A 38 -37.86 7.92 21.71
N ALA A 39 -36.77 7.29 22.15
CA ALA A 39 -35.41 7.77 21.87
C ALA A 39 -35.10 7.72 20.36
N ALA A 40 -35.56 6.68 19.68
CA ALA A 40 -35.31 6.42 18.26
C ALA A 40 -35.92 7.48 17.33
N GLU A 41 -37.06 8.07 17.70
CA GLU A 41 -37.67 9.17 16.95
C GLU A 41 -36.82 10.44 16.99
N LYS A 42 -36.18 10.71 18.14
CA LYS A 42 -35.37 11.93 18.34
C LYS A 42 -33.95 11.77 17.79
N GLY A 43 -33.42 10.55 17.77
CA GLY A 43 -32.07 10.21 17.32
C GLY A 43 -31.24 9.52 18.39
N LEU A 44 -30.74 8.33 18.07
CA LEU A 44 -29.86 7.52 18.93
C LEU A 44 -28.39 7.77 18.60
N LEU A 45 -27.51 7.68 19.59
CA LEU A 45 -26.06 7.52 19.39
C LEU A 45 -25.68 6.11 19.84
N VAL A 46 -25.24 5.25 18.92
CA VAL A 46 -24.89 3.85 19.21
C VAL A 46 -23.39 3.64 19.04
N PHE A 47 -22.76 3.13 20.11
CA PHE A 47 -21.35 2.75 20.15
C PHE A 47 -21.19 1.24 19.95
N ILE A 48 -20.33 0.85 19.00
CA ILE A 48 -20.06 -0.57 18.69
C ILE A 48 -18.57 -0.84 18.86
N HIS A 49 -18.22 -1.71 19.81
CA HIS A 49 -16.83 -2.01 20.17
C HIS A 49 -16.19 -3.08 19.27
N GLY A 50 -14.87 -3.18 19.38
CA GLY A 50 -14.00 -4.09 18.62
C GLY A 50 -13.80 -5.49 19.22
N THR A 51 -12.92 -6.25 18.55
CA THR A 51 -12.54 -7.63 18.91
C THR A 51 -11.97 -7.74 20.32
N GLY A 52 -12.50 -8.70 21.10
CA GLY A 52 -12.05 -8.97 22.47
C GLY A 52 -12.22 -7.79 23.43
N SER A 53 -13.10 -6.85 23.09
CA SER A 53 -13.42 -5.68 23.92
C SER A 53 -14.87 -5.72 24.41
N HIS A 54 -15.28 -4.65 25.09
CA HIS A 54 -16.64 -4.32 25.53
C HIS A 54 -16.79 -2.79 25.47
N THR A 55 -18.00 -2.25 25.64
CA THR A 55 -18.30 -0.81 25.51
C THR A 55 -17.38 0.04 26.39
N LEU A 56 -17.29 -0.27 27.68
CA LEU A 56 -16.42 0.49 28.58
C LEU A 56 -14.94 0.32 28.20
N GLY A 57 -14.50 -0.89 27.86
CA GLY A 57 -13.11 -1.15 27.46
C GLY A 57 -12.66 -0.34 26.25
N ALA A 58 -13.51 -0.21 25.22
CA ALA A 58 -13.21 0.53 24.00
C ALA A 58 -13.37 2.05 24.14
N PHE A 59 -14.33 2.52 24.95
CA PHE A 59 -14.77 3.92 24.95
C PHE A 59 -14.64 4.63 26.32
N LYS A 60 -14.06 4.01 27.36
CA LYS A 60 -13.91 4.58 28.72
C LYS A 60 -13.27 5.97 28.77
N ASP A 61 -12.39 6.27 27.82
CA ASP A 61 -11.62 7.52 27.82
C ASP A 61 -12.47 8.73 27.43
N LEU A 62 -13.71 8.49 26.96
CA LEU A 62 -14.76 9.49 26.84
C LEU A 62 -15.32 9.93 28.21
N GLY A 63 -15.29 9.05 29.22
CA GLY A 63 -15.95 9.24 30.53
C GLY A 63 -15.04 9.43 31.75
N THR A 64 -13.71 9.47 31.59
CA THR A 64 -12.78 9.46 32.74
C THR A 64 -12.85 10.74 33.61
N VAL A 65 -12.85 10.56 34.94
CA VAL A 65 -12.89 11.63 35.94
C VAL A 65 -11.65 12.53 35.79
N GLY A 66 -11.87 13.75 35.29
CA GLY A 66 -10.82 14.71 34.89
C GLY A 66 -11.01 15.25 33.46
N ARG A 67 -11.79 14.54 32.63
CA ARG A 67 -12.24 14.93 31.28
C ARG A 67 -13.76 15.11 31.21
N LYS A 68 -14.39 15.58 32.29
CA LYS A 68 -15.85 15.84 32.36
C LYS A 68 -16.39 16.64 31.17
N SER A 69 -15.57 17.48 30.52
CA SER A 69 -15.93 18.24 29.32
C SER A 69 -16.26 17.38 28.11
N ASP A 70 -15.64 16.21 27.96
CA ASP A 70 -15.73 15.41 26.73
C ASP A 70 -16.99 14.55 26.67
N TRP A 71 -17.40 13.96 27.80
CA TRP A 71 -18.72 13.30 27.94
C TRP A 71 -19.86 14.33 28.00
N ALA A 72 -19.65 15.46 28.68
CA ALA A 72 -20.64 16.53 28.77
C ALA A 72 -21.11 17.00 27.39
N VAL A 73 -20.17 17.09 26.44
CA VAL A 73 -20.42 17.40 25.03
C VAL A 73 -21.38 16.41 24.37
N LEU A 74 -21.25 15.11 24.63
CA LEU A 74 -22.14 14.08 24.06
C LEU A 74 -23.51 14.11 24.73
N THR A 75 -23.56 14.30 26.05
CA THR A 75 -24.82 14.40 26.79
C THR A 75 -25.60 15.68 26.47
N GLU A 76 -24.93 16.77 26.10
CA GLU A 76 -25.56 18.01 25.63
C GLU A 76 -26.38 17.77 24.35
N GLU A 77 -25.82 17.01 23.40
CA GLU A 77 -26.45 16.74 22.11
C GLU A 77 -27.46 15.58 22.18
N PHE A 78 -27.08 14.47 22.81
CA PHE A 78 -27.86 13.23 22.78
C PHE A 78 -28.65 12.96 24.07
N GLY A 79 -28.31 13.58 25.20
CA GLY A 79 -28.94 13.31 26.50
C GLY A 79 -28.86 11.82 26.88
N ASP A 80 -29.98 11.23 27.30
CA ASP A 80 -30.08 9.81 27.67
C ASP A 80 -30.17 8.86 26.45
N ARG A 81 -30.00 9.37 25.22
CA ARG A 81 -30.15 8.61 23.97
C ARG A 81 -28.83 8.00 23.47
N ILE A 82 -27.89 7.78 24.39
CA ILE A 82 -26.58 7.17 24.11
C ILE A 82 -26.66 5.69 24.49
N PHE A 83 -26.19 4.82 23.60
CA PHE A 83 -26.28 3.38 23.75
C PHE A 83 -24.95 2.70 23.44
N GLY A 84 -24.63 1.66 24.20
CA GLY A 84 -23.54 0.72 23.91
C GLY A 84 -24.11 -0.60 23.42
N PHE A 85 -23.54 -1.16 22.36
CA PHE A 85 -23.90 -2.49 21.87
C PHE A 85 -22.85 -3.51 22.30
N GLU A 86 -23.24 -4.41 23.21
CA GLU A 86 -22.43 -5.54 23.65
C GLU A 86 -22.69 -6.74 22.75
N HIS A 87 -21.63 -7.30 22.17
CA HIS A 87 -21.73 -8.43 21.22
C HIS A 87 -20.53 -9.38 21.33
N ARG A 88 -20.72 -10.62 20.90
CA ARG A 88 -19.61 -11.59 20.84
C ARG A 88 -18.79 -11.36 19.59
N THR A 89 -17.47 -11.37 19.76
CA THR A 89 -16.54 -10.95 18.69
C THR A 89 -15.63 -12.07 18.21
N PHE A 90 -15.61 -13.24 18.87
CA PHE A 90 -14.90 -14.42 18.38
C PHE A 90 -15.87 -15.47 17.83
N SER A 91 -16.93 -15.81 18.57
CA SER A 91 -17.84 -16.91 18.21
C SER A 91 -18.87 -16.55 17.15
N GLU A 92 -19.15 -15.26 16.98
CA GLU A 92 -20.16 -14.72 16.07
C GLU A 92 -19.49 -13.94 14.94
N SER A 93 -20.05 -14.00 13.73
CA SER A 93 -19.60 -13.19 12.60
C SER A 93 -20.13 -11.76 12.72
N PRO A 94 -19.55 -10.77 12.01
CA PRO A 94 -20.13 -9.42 11.99
C PRO A 94 -21.57 -9.41 11.48
N ILE A 95 -21.96 -10.40 10.66
CA ILE A 95 -23.33 -10.55 10.14
C ILE A 95 -24.28 -10.96 11.27
N ASP A 96 -23.87 -11.89 12.12
CA ASP A 96 -24.64 -12.26 13.33
C ASP A 96 -24.86 -11.03 14.23
N ASN A 97 -23.80 -10.25 14.47
CA ASN A 97 -23.89 -9.06 15.32
C ASN A 97 -24.77 -7.96 14.70
N ALA A 98 -24.67 -7.76 13.39
CA ALA A 98 -25.51 -6.79 12.67
C ALA A 98 -26.99 -7.21 12.70
N LEU A 99 -27.29 -8.50 12.54
CA LEU A 99 -28.64 -9.03 12.70
C LEU A 99 -29.18 -8.76 14.10
N ALA A 100 -28.42 -9.09 15.16
CA ALA A 100 -28.84 -8.87 16.54
C ALA A 100 -29.12 -7.39 16.84
N LEU A 101 -28.29 -6.48 16.32
CA LEU A 101 -28.51 -5.04 16.46
C LEU A 101 -29.74 -4.57 15.70
N ALA A 102 -29.90 -4.98 14.43
CA ALA A 102 -31.03 -4.60 13.59
C ALA A 102 -32.38 -5.14 14.10
N GLU A 103 -32.39 -6.33 14.70
CA GLU A 103 -33.58 -6.92 15.34
C GLU A 103 -34.03 -6.07 16.53
N THR A 104 -33.07 -5.60 17.34
CA THR A 104 -33.32 -4.80 18.55
C THR A 104 -33.77 -3.37 18.24
N LEU A 105 -33.23 -2.75 17.18
CA LEU A 105 -33.52 -1.35 16.84
C LEU A 105 -34.96 -1.18 16.28
N PRO A 106 -35.69 -0.12 16.69
CA PRO A 106 -37.03 0.16 16.16
C PRO A 106 -37.02 0.51 14.65
N PRO A 107 -38.11 0.21 13.91
CA PRO A 107 -38.26 0.69 12.54
C PRO A 107 -38.16 2.21 12.43
N LYS A 108 -37.59 2.71 11.33
CA LYS A 108 -37.38 4.15 11.02
C LYS A 108 -36.57 4.91 12.06
N ALA A 109 -35.85 4.21 12.94
CA ALA A 109 -34.99 4.82 13.94
C ALA A 109 -33.99 5.79 13.29
N LYS A 110 -33.87 6.98 13.87
CA LYS A 110 -32.82 7.94 13.54
C LYS A 110 -31.57 7.58 14.33
N ILE A 111 -30.43 7.35 13.66
CA ILE A 111 -29.24 6.75 14.27
C ILE A 111 -27.98 7.51 13.87
N SER A 112 -27.10 7.75 14.85
CA SER A 112 -25.70 8.10 14.68
C SER A 112 -24.85 6.95 15.21
N LEU A 113 -23.86 6.52 14.44
CA LEU A 113 -23.00 5.37 14.76
C LEU A 113 -21.57 5.82 15.06
N VAL A 114 -20.99 5.28 16.12
CA VAL A 114 -19.55 5.35 16.40
C VAL A 114 -19.03 3.94 16.60
N THR A 115 -18.11 3.51 15.75
CA THR A 115 -17.61 2.14 15.77
C THR A 115 -16.09 2.11 15.93
N HIS A 116 -15.59 1.04 16.54
CA HIS A 116 -14.17 0.82 16.73
C HIS A 116 -13.76 -0.57 16.24
N SER A 117 -12.64 -0.65 15.52
CA SER A 117 -12.05 -1.93 15.08
C SER A 117 -13.06 -2.77 14.28
N ARG A 118 -13.13 -4.09 14.52
CA ARG A 118 -14.11 -5.00 13.92
C ARG A 118 -15.58 -4.59 14.11
N GLY A 119 -15.89 -3.78 15.13
CA GLY A 119 -17.21 -3.16 15.26
C GLY A 119 -17.60 -2.28 14.08
N GLY A 120 -16.62 -1.75 13.34
CA GLY A 120 -16.85 -1.04 12.08
C GLY A 120 -17.38 -1.93 10.96
N LEU A 121 -17.06 -3.23 10.95
CA LEU A 121 -17.67 -4.17 9.99
C LEU A 121 -19.17 -4.32 10.26
N VAL A 122 -19.57 -4.33 11.54
CA VAL A 122 -20.98 -4.34 11.94
C VAL A 122 -21.67 -3.03 11.55
N GLY A 123 -21.01 -1.89 11.79
CA GLY A 123 -21.50 -0.58 11.36
C GLY A 123 -21.69 -0.48 9.84
N ASP A 124 -20.74 -0.99 9.07
CA ASP A 124 -20.81 -1.03 7.60
C ASP A 124 -22.02 -1.87 7.14
N LEU A 125 -22.20 -3.07 7.72
CA LEU A 125 -23.32 -3.95 7.41
C LEU A 125 -24.68 -3.30 7.68
N ILE A 126 -24.82 -2.54 8.78
CA ILE A 126 -26.04 -1.80 9.11
C ILE A 126 -26.30 -0.64 8.12
N CYS A 127 -25.25 -0.13 7.47
CA CYS A 127 -25.33 1.00 6.52
C CYS A 127 -25.57 0.58 5.06
N LEU A 128 -25.79 -0.70 4.78
CA LEU A 128 -26.04 -1.22 3.44
C LEU A 128 -27.37 -0.71 2.87
N GLN A 129 -27.37 -0.33 1.59
CA GLN A 129 -28.62 -0.04 0.86
C GLN A 129 -29.28 -1.33 0.37
N ASN A 130 -28.53 -2.09 -0.43
CA ASN A 130 -28.91 -3.37 -0.98
C ASN A 130 -27.63 -4.18 -1.30
N LEU A 131 -27.81 -5.48 -1.48
CA LEU A 131 -26.80 -6.38 -2.03
C LEU A 131 -27.46 -7.17 -3.16
N SER A 132 -26.81 -7.26 -4.31
CA SER A 132 -27.30 -8.12 -5.39
C SER A 132 -27.15 -9.58 -5.02
N GLU A 133 -28.02 -10.43 -5.58
CA GLU A 133 -27.93 -11.89 -5.40
C GLU A 133 -26.53 -12.42 -5.76
N ASP A 134 -25.95 -11.93 -6.86
CA ASP A 134 -24.60 -12.29 -7.29
C ASP A 134 -23.53 -12.02 -6.23
N LEU A 135 -23.64 -10.90 -5.49
CA LEU A 135 -22.69 -10.55 -4.43
C LEU A 135 -22.87 -11.42 -3.19
N ILE A 136 -24.12 -11.77 -2.86
CA ILE A 136 -24.39 -12.67 -1.74
C ILE A 136 -23.88 -14.07 -2.07
N GLN A 137 -24.16 -14.59 -3.28
CA GLN A 137 -23.66 -15.89 -3.74
C GLN A 137 -22.12 -15.94 -3.82
N ALA A 138 -21.48 -14.80 -4.10
CA ALA A 138 -20.03 -14.67 -4.09
C ALA A 138 -19.43 -14.63 -2.67
N TYR A 139 -20.23 -14.51 -1.60
CA TYR A 139 -19.74 -14.60 -0.22
C TYR A 139 -19.31 -16.03 0.10
N ARG A 140 -18.05 -16.34 -0.19
CA ARG A 140 -17.42 -17.62 0.08
C ARG A 140 -15.91 -17.47 0.12
N ARG A 141 -15.25 -18.25 0.96
CA ARG A 141 -13.79 -18.33 0.94
C ARG A 141 -13.32 -19.19 -0.22
N ASP A 142 -12.29 -18.74 -0.92
CA ASP A 142 -11.62 -19.51 -1.95
C ASP A 142 -10.55 -20.42 -1.33
N PRO A 143 -10.39 -21.67 -1.82
CA PRO A 143 -9.29 -22.51 -1.40
C PRO A 143 -7.97 -21.93 -1.91
N LEU A 144 -6.91 -22.01 -1.10
CA LEU A 144 -5.55 -21.58 -1.46
C LEU A 144 -5.02 -22.35 -2.69
N SER A 145 -5.38 -23.63 -2.79
CA SER A 145 -5.05 -24.50 -3.92
C SER A 145 -6.09 -25.61 -4.06
N GLU A 146 -6.58 -25.84 -5.29
CA GLU A 146 -7.47 -26.97 -5.60
C GLU A 146 -6.80 -28.33 -5.40
N LYS A 147 -5.47 -28.38 -5.47
CA LYS A 147 -4.71 -29.63 -5.33
C LYS A 147 -4.50 -30.05 -3.88
N GLU A 148 -4.73 -29.14 -2.93
CA GLU A 148 -4.35 -29.33 -1.52
C GLU A 148 -5.55 -29.35 -0.56
N GLU A 149 -6.75 -28.92 -1.00
CA GLU A 149 -7.95 -28.94 -0.16
C GLU A 149 -8.45 -30.38 0.08
N LYS A 150 -8.55 -30.77 1.36
CA LYS A 150 -9.09 -32.09 1.73
C LYS A 150 -10.61 -32.12 1.54
N PRO A 151 -11.22 -33.29 1.25
CA PRO A 151 -12.67 -33.37 1.03
C PRO A 151 -13.53 -32.83 2.19
N TRP A 152 -13.10 -33.03 3.44
CA TRP A 152 -13.83 -32.52 4.61
C TRP A 152 -13.68 -31.00 4.79
N GLU A 153 -12.54 -30.41 4.41
CA GLU A 153 -12.31 -28.96 4.45
C GLU A 153 -13.28 -28.26 3.49
N LYS A 154 -13.43 -28.81 2.28
CA LYS A 154 -14.40 -28.35 1.28
C LYS A 154 -15.83 -28.37 1.82
N VAL A 155 -16.25 -29.48 2.44
CA VAL A 155 -17.61 -29.60 3.00
C VAL A 155 -17.86 -28.56 4.10
N ILE A 156 -16.90 -28.36 5.01
CA ILE A 156 -17.03 -27.34 6.07
C ILE A 156 -17.11 -25.95 5.47
N ARG A 157 -16.24 -25.63 4.50
CA ARG A 157 -16.19 -24.32 3.84
C ARG A 157 -17.47 -24.00 3.08
N GLU A 158 -17.99 -24.94 2.30
CA GLU A 158 -19.24 -24.77 1.55
C GLU A 158 -20.44 -24.61 2.48
N ARG A 159 -20.49 -25.37 3.58
CA ARG A 159 -21.55 -25.23 4.58
C ARG A 159 -21.49 -23.89 5.30
N ALA A 160 -20.30 -23.47 5.74
CA ALA A 160 -20.11 -22.18 6.40
C ALA A 160 -20.51 -21.01 5.48
N ALA A 161 -20.10 -21.07 4.20
CA ALA A 161 -20.51 -20.09 3.20
C ALA A 161 -22.05 -20.05 3.05
N ALA A 162 -22.71 -21.20 2.89
CA ALA A 162 -24.16 -21.26 2.75
C ALA A 162 -24.90 -20.73 4.00
N GLU A 163 -24.35 -20.95 5.20
CA GLU A 163 -24.91 -20.39 6.45
C GLU A 163 -24.77 -18.86 6.49
N GLU A 164 -23.59 -18.30 6.19
CA GLU A 164 -23.39 -16.84 6.15
C GLU A 164 -24.21 -16.17 5.03
N GLN A 165 -24.33 -16.81 3.87
CA GLN A 165 -25.19 -16.33 2.78
C GLN A 165 -26.65 -16.20 3.23
N LYS A 166 -27.20 -17.19 3.94
CA LYS A 166 -28.57 -17.12 4.49
C LYS A 166 -28.72 -15.97 5.48
N LYS A 167 -27.72 -15.74 6.33
CA LYS A 167 -27.71 -14.63 7.28
C LYS A 167 -27.68 -13.28 6.55
N LEU A 168 -26.88 -13.14 5.50
CA LEU A 168 -26.84 -11.94 4.66
C LEU A 168 -28.19 -11.65 3.99
N HIS A 169 -28.85 -12.65 3.41
CA HIS A 169 -30.20 -12.49 2.87
C HIS A 169 -31.16 -11.95 3.94
N ARG A 170 -31.13 -12.56 5.13
CA ARG A 170 -31.97 -12.13 6.25
C ARG A 170 -31.67 -10.69 6.67
N LEU A 171 -30.40 -10.31 6.72
CA LEU A 171 -29.98 -8.97 7.10
C LEU A 171 -30.48 -7.93 6.09
N VAL A 172 -30.29 -8.17 4.79
CA VAL A 172 -30.74 -7.25 3.73
C VAL A 172 -32.25 -7.04 3.79
N MET A 173 -33.03 -8.13 3.92
CA MET A 173 -34.49 -8.04 4.07
C MET A 173 -34.88 -7.25 5.33
N LEU A 174 -34.18 -7.48 6.44
CA LEU A 174 -34.47 -6.79 7.71
C LEU A 174 -34.13 -5.30 7.63
N LEU A 175 -33.02 -4.92 6.99
CA LEU A 175 -32.63 -3.52 6.79
C LEU A 175 -33.64 -2.76 5.91
N GLU A 176 -34.15 -3.42 4.86
CA GLU A 176 -35.21 -2.87 4.02
C GLU A 176 -36.52 -2.70 4.81
N GLN A 177 -36.92 -3.72 5.58
CA GLN A 177 -38.12 -3.66 6.42
C GLN A 177 -38.03 -2.57 7.50
N LYS A 178 -36.87 -2.45 8.15
CA LYS A 178 -36.67 -1.49 9.25
C LYS A 178 -36.47 -0.07 8.76
N ASP A 179 -35.95 0.14 7.55
CA ASP A 179 -35.75 1.45 6.92
C ASP A 179 -35.08 2.49 7.85
N PHE A 180 -33.94 2.13 8.44
CA PHE A 180 -33.22 3.01 9.36
C PHE A 180 -32.79 4.33 8.71
N ARG A 181 -32.82 5.43 9.49
CA ARG A 181 -32.31 6.75 9.08
C ARG A 181 -30.98 7.02 9.75
N ILE A 182 -29.90 6.53 9.13
CA ILE A 182 -28.54 6.72 9.65
C ILE A 182 -28.03 8.05 9.11
N GLU A 183 -27.84 9.04 9.98
CA GLU A 183 -27.42 10.39 9.56
C GLU A 183 -25.90 10.54 9.59
N ARG A 184 -25.27 10.01 10.64
CA ARG A 184 -23.84 10.12 10.88
C ARG A 184 -23.26 8.75 11.18
N TYR A 185 -22.13 8.45 10.57
CA TYR A 185 -21.39 7.23 10.85
C TYR A 185 -19.90 7.56 10.97
N VAL A 186 -19.34 7.43 12.17
CA VAL A 186 -17.90 7.54 12.41
C VAL A 186 -17.30 6.16 12.64
N ARG A 187 -16.39 5.77 11.75
CA ARG A 187 -15.71 4.48 11.77
C ARG A 187 -14.25 4.68 12.19
N VAL A 188 -13.84 4.08 13.31
CA VAL A 188 -12.49 4.24 13.87
C VAL A 188 -11.70 2.94 13.76
N ALA A 189 -10.55 2.97 13.09
CA ALA A 189 -9.62 1.84 13.01
C ALA A 189 -10.21 0.51 12.53
N CYS A 190 -11.20 0.55 11.62
CA CYS A 190 -11.88 -0.65 11.13
C CYS A 190 -11.03 -1.45 10.15
N PRO A 191 -10.89 -2.78 10.28
CA PRO A 191 -10.18 -3.62 9.31
C PRO A 191 -11.06 -3.94 8.09
N ALA A 192 -11.57 -2.92 7.39
CA ALA A 192 -12.53 -3.09 6.30
C ALA A 192 -11.94 -3.80 5.06
N GLY A 193 -10.63 -3.70 4.87
CA GLY A 193 -9.87 -4.45 3.86
C GLY A 193 -9.17 -5.71 4.41
N GLY A 194 -9.47 -6.11 5.65
CA GLY A 194 -8.72 -7.12 6.41
C GLY A 194 -7.39 -6.58 6.97
N THR A 195 -6.67 -7.38 7.76
CA THR A 195 -5.36 -6.99 8.30
C THR A 195 -4.28 -8.05 8.07
N THR A 196 -3.13 -7.59 7.58
CA THR A 196 -1.97 -8.43 7.23
C THR A 196 -1.36 -9.11 8.45
N LEU A 197 -1.33 -8.44 9.62
CA LEU A 197 -0.74 -8.97 10.86
C LEU A 197 -1.48 -10.23 11.30
N LEU A 198 -2.81 -10.17 11.30
CA LEU A 198 -3.68 -11.30 11.66
C LEU A 198 -3.51 -12.46 10.69
N SER A 199 -3.53 -12.16 9.38
CA SER A 199 -3.34 -13.18 8.34
C SER A 199 -1.99 -13.85 8.49
N ALA A 200 -0.91 -13.05 8.59
CA ALA A 200 0.48 -13.49 8.65
C ALA A 200 0.78 -14.39 9.86
N ASN A 201 0.37 -13.93 11.05
CA ASN A 201 0.71 -14.62 12.29
C ASN A 201 -0.34 -14.35 13.37
N LEU A 202 -1.33 -15.25 13.45
CA LEU A 202 -2.40 -15.21 14.45
C LEU A 202 -1.84 -15.17 15.87
N ASP A 203 -0.79 -15.93 16.19
CA ASP A 203 -0.21 -15.97 17.53
C ASP A 203 0.42 -14.63 17.91
N VAL A 204 1.12 -13.97 16.97
CA VAL A 204 1.71 -12.63 17.19
C VAL A 204 0.63 -11.58 17.30
N PHE A 205 -0.39 -11.61 16.45
CA PHE A 205 -1.55 -10.72 16.53
C PHE A 205 -2.23 -10.83 17.90
N LEU A 206 -2.56 -12.05 18.32
CA LEU A 206 -3.24 -12.31 19.59
C LEU A 206 -2.35 -11.99 20.80
N SER A 207 -1.05 -12.28 20.73
CA SER A 207 -0.09 -11.93 21.78
C SER A 207 0.13 -10.42 21.89
N GLY A 208 0.13 -9.70 20.75
CA GLY A 208 0.17 -8.24 20.69
C GLY A 208 -1.08 -7.63 21.31
N LEU A 209 -2.26 -8.10 20.92
CA LEU A 209 -3.54 -7.70 21.48
C LEU A 209 -3.58 -7.97 23.01
N LEU A 210 -3.08 -9.12 23.47
CA LEU A 210 -2.98 -9.46 24.89
C LEU A 210 -1.97 -8.59 25.66
N SER A 211 -0.80 -8.32 25.08
CA SER A 211 0.23 -7.50 25.73
C SER A 211 -0.19 -6.04 25.87
N LEU A 212 -0.86 -5.50 24.84
CA LEU A 212 -1.37 -4.13 24.82
C LEU A 212 -2.57 -3.98 25.76
N THR A 213 -3.50 -4.95 25.79
CA THR A 213 -4.59 -4.97 26.78
C THR A 213 -4.07 -5.08 28.22
N ASN A 214 -3.05 -5.92 28.48
CA ASN A 214 -2.39 -6.00 29.79
C ASN A 214 -1.75 -4.68 30.22
N ALA A 215 -1.07 -3.97 29.30
CA ALA A 215 -0.47 -2.66 29.57
C ALA A 215 -1.52 -1.59 29.89
N LEU A 216 -2.69 -1.66 29.24
CA LEU A 216 -3.82 -0.75 29.49
C LEU A 216 -4.52 -1.03 30.83
N VAL A 217 -4.58 -2.29 31.26
CA VAL A 217 -5.20 -2.73 32.52
C VAL A 217 -4.30 -2.45 33.71
N GLY A 218 -2.99 -2.74 33.59
CA GLY A 218 -2.02 -2.57 34.68
C GLY A 218 -1.77 -1.13 35.12
N ALA A 219 -2.14 -0.14 34.31
CA ALA A 219 -1.94 1.27 34.62
C ALA A 219 -3.12 1.95 35.33
N VAL A 220 -4.35 1.40 35.29
CA VAL A 220 -5.56 2.17 35.65
C VAL A 220 -6.60 1.41 36.50
N LEU A 221 -6.64 0.07 36.54
CA LEU A 221 -7.72 -0.63 37.23
C LEU A 221 -7.19 -1.65 38.24
N GLY A 222 -7.70 -1.55 39.48
CA GLY A 222 -7.52 -2.57 40.52
C GLY A 222 -8.16 -3.93 40.15
N PRO A 223 -8.28 -4.88 41.09
CA PRO A 223 -8.47 -6.32 40.84
C PRO A 223 -9.71 -6.78 40.03
N GLY A 224 -10.60 -5.87 39.59
CA GLY A 224 -11.88 -6.17 38.92
C GLY A 224 -11.82 -6.44 37.42
N ALA A 225 -10.74 -6.11 36.70
CA ALA A 225 -10.59 -6.34 35.25
C ALA A 225 -10.25 -7.81 34.88
N SER A 226 -10.26 -8.72 35.85
CA SER A 226 -9.79 -10.10 35.77
C SER A 226 -10.57 -11.04 34.81
N PRO A 227 -11.93 -11.01 34.72
CA PRO A 227 -12.66 -12.05 33.99
C PRO A 227 -12.56 -11.96 32.46
N VAL A 228 -12.70 -10.76 31.89
CA VAL A 228 -12.65 -10.54 30.43
C VAL A 228 -11.24 -10.81 29.90
N LEU A 229 -10.23 -10.32 30.60
CA LEU A 229 -8.83 -10.57 30.27
C LEU A 229 -8.46 -12.05 30.41
N SER A 230 -8.99 -12.74 31.42
CA SER A 230 -8.78 -14.19 31.63
C SER A 230 -9.44 -15.03 30.53
N ALA A 231 -10.68 -14.69 30.15
CA ALA A 231 -11.39 -15.34 29.05
C ALA A 231 -10.70 -15.09 27.70
N PHE A 232 -10.29 -13.85 27.43
CA PHE A 232 -9.52 -13.51 26.25
C PHE A 232 -8.17 -14.26 26.21
N LYS A 233 -7.41 -14.25 27.32
CA LYS A 233 -6.19 -15.04 27.46
C LYS A 233 -6.43 -16.53 27.19
N ARG A 234 -7.53 -17.09 27.68
CA ARG A 234 -7.90 -18.49 27.43
C ARG A 234 -8.23 -18.75 25.97
N ILE A 235 -8.93 -17.85 25.29
CA ILE A 235 -9.18 -17.94 23.84
C ILE A 235 -7.85 -17.95 23.07
N VAL A 236 -6.95 -17.02 23.39
CA VAL A 236 -5.62 -16.95 22.75
C VAL A 236 -4.83 -18.23 22.97
N LEU A 237 -4.78 -18.74 24.21
CA LEU A 237 -4.08 -19.98 24.54
C LEU A 237 -4.69 -21.19 23.82
N GLU A 238 -6.01 -21.31 23.77
CA GLU A 238 -6.69 -22.42 23.10
C GLU A 238 -6.49 -22.40 21.58
N ILE A 239 -6.51 -21.21 20.95
CA ILE A 239 -6.20 -21.04 19.52
C ILE A 239 -4.76 -21.50 19.23
N ALA A 240 -3.80 -21.06 20.05
CA ALA A 240 -2.39 -21.41 19.89
C ALA A 240 -2.12 -22.90 20.18
N GLU A 241 -2.67 -23.44 21.28
CA GLU A 241 -2.47 -24.83 21.72
C GLU A 241 -3.06 -25.83 20.72
N LYS A 242 -4.28 -25.56 20.23
CA LYS A 242 -4.96 -26.43 19.26
C LYS A 242 -4.59 -26.14 17.80
N ARG A 243 -3.74 -25.15 17.55
CA ARG A 243 -3.37 -24.67 16.21
C ARG A 243 -4.60 -24.46 15.33
N LEU A 244 -5.64 -23.84 15.90
CA LEU A 244 -6.88 -23.60 15.18
C LEU A 244 -6.61 -22.69 13.99
N GLU A 245 -7.08 -23.09 12.82
CA GLU A 245 -6.94 -22.25 11.63
C GLU A 245 -7.83 -20.99 11.79
N PRO A 246 -7.30 -19.77 11.49
CA PRO A 246 -7.99 -18.52 11.79
C PRO A 246 -9.41 -18.40 11.23
N TRP A 247 -9.65 -19.01 10.07
CA TRP A 247 -10.93 -18.98 9.37
C TRP A 247 -12.02 -19.83 10.03
N LEU A 248 -11.67 -20.73 10.95
CA LEU A 248 -12.64 -21.54 11.70
C LEU A 248 -13.29 -20.73 12.83
N VAL A 249 -12.78 -19.54 13.14
CA VAL A 249 -13.35 -18.63 14.14
C VAL A 249 -14.03 -17.50 13.38
N PRO A 250 -15.38 -17.50 13.25
CA PRO A 250 -16.11 -16.57 12.37
C PRO A 250 -15.77 -15.11 12.63
N GLY A 251 -15.52 -14.77 13.89
CA GLY A 251 -15.20 -13.41 14.25
C GLY A 251 -13.79 -12.95 13.89
N ILE A 252 -12.85 -13.88 13.78
CA ILE A 252 -11.48 -13.62 13.31
C ILE A 252 -11.44 -13.67 11.79
N GLU A 253 -12.15 -14.62 11.19
CA GLU A 253 -12.25 -14.83 9.75
C GLU A 253 -12.59 -13.53 9.02
N ALA A 254 -13.58 -12.77 9.50
CA ALA A 254 -14.02 -11.54 8.87
C ALA A 254 -12.97 -10.41 8.81
N MET A 255 -11.87 -10.53 9.56
CA MET A 255 -10.75 -9.57 9.56
C MET A 255 -9.53 -10.06 8.77
N LEU A 256 -9.57 -11.27 8.21
CA LEU A 256 -8.49 -11.77 7.37
C LEU A 256 -8.45 -11.01 6.04
N THR A 257 -7.27 -10.93 5.45
CA THR A 257 -7.06 -10.31 4.13
C THR A 257 -7.75 -11.05 2.99
N ASP A 258 -7.95 -12.36 3.13
CA ASP A 258 -8.65 -13.24 2.19
C ASP A 258 -10.11 -13.49 2.59
N ALA A 259 -10.66 -12.71 3.52
CA ALA A 259 -12.03 -12.85 3.98
C ALA A 259 -13.05 -12.39 2.92
N PRO A 260 -14.17 -13.10 2.72
CA PRO A 260 -15.25 -12.68 1.82
C PRO A 260 -15.88 -11.35 2.26
N MET A 261 -15.81 -11.02 3.55
CA MET A 261 -16.31 -9.77 4.13
C MET A 261 -15.70 -8.52 3.48
N ALA A 262 -14.39 -8.49 3.28
CA ALA A 262 -13.74 -7.34 2.66
C ALA A 262 -14.18 -7.16 1.20
N ALA A 263 -14.30 -8.28 0.47
CA ALA A 263 -14.72 -8.27 -0.93
C ALA A 263 -16.17 -7.82 -1.12
N ILE A 264 -17.11 -8.25 -0.26
CA ILE A 264 -18.51 -7.84 -0.35
C ILE A 264 -18.67 -6.36 0.01
N LEU A 265 -18.02 -5.88 1.08
CA LEU A 265 -18.11 -4.49 1.52
C LEU A 265 -17.50 -3.52 0.50
N ALA A 266 -16.43 -3.92 -0.18
CA ALA A 266 -15.81 -3.10 -1.23
C ALA A 266 -16.68 -2.93 -2.48
N ARG A 267 -17.65 -3.83 -2.70
CA ARG A 267 -18.56 -3.83 -3.86
C ARG A 267 -19.99 -3.42 -3.51
N ALA A 268 -20.29 -3.29 -2.22
CA ALA A 268 -21.60 -2.94 -1.71
C ALA A 268 -21.90 -1.44 -1.87
N THR A 269 -23.19 -1.10 -1.90
CA THR A 269 -23.65 0.30 -1.96
C THR A 269 -24.09 0.77 -0.57
N ARG A 270 -23.54 1.91 -0.12
CA ARG A 270 -23.98 2.57 1.12
C ARG A 270 -25.33 3.25 0.91
N LYS A 271 -26.23 3.16 1.90
CA LYS A 271 -27.52 3.88 1.86
C LYS A 271 -27.30 5.38 1.65
N PRO A 272 -28.05 6.02 0.72
CA PRO A 272 -27.96 7.47 0.51
C PRO A 272 -28.28 8.27 1.78
N GLY A 273 -27.66 9.45 1.92
CA GLY A 273 -27.88 10.34 3.06
C GLY A 273 -27.02 10.05 4.29
N ILE A 274 -26.27 8.94 4.32
CA ILE A 274 -25.30 8.66 5.39
C ILE A 274 -24.06 9.53 5.21
N SER A 275 -23.77 10.37 6.19
CA SER A 275 -22.51 11.11 6.27
C SER A 275 -21.47 10.28 7.01
N MET A 276 -20.47 9.78 6.29
CA MET A 276 -19.46 8.86 6.82
C MET A 276 -18.13 9.56 7.08
N GLY A 277 -17.61 9.40 8.30
CA GLY A 277 -16.29 9.84 8.73
C GLY A 277 -15.40 8.63 9.07
N VAL A 278 -14.20 8.56 8.50
CA VAL A 278 -13.19 7.56 8.87
C VAL A 278 -12.12 8.20 9.74
N ILE A 279 -11.92 7.69 10.96
CA ILE A 279 -10.75 8.03 11.77
C ILE A 279 -9.73 6.92 11.60
N ALA A 280 -8.59 7.27 11.01
CA ALA A 280 -7.49 6.37 10.74
C ALA A 280 -6.20 6.94 11.34
N GLY A 281 -5.21 6.08 11.56
CA GLY A 281 -3.95 6.51 12.12
C GLY A 281 -2.79 5.59 11.82
N ASP A 282 -1.61 6.14 12.07
CA ASP A 282 -0.31 5.49 11.86
C ASP A 282 0.62 5.77 13.04
N ILE A 283 1.29 4.72 13.52
CA ILE A 283 2.21 4.85 14.65
C ILE A 283 3.61 5.32 14.21
N GLU A 284 4.00 6.52 14.63
CA GLU A 284 5.30 7.11 14.26
C GLU A 284 6.28 7.16 15.45
N GLY A 285 7.11 6.12 15.58
CA GLY A 285 8.29 6.11 16.45
C GLY A 285 8.01 6.07 17.95
N GLY A 286 8.01 4.87 18.54
CA GLY A 286 7.97 4.65 19.99
C GLY A 286 9.13 3.79 20.49
N GLY A 287 9.96 4.29 21.42
CA GLY A 287 11.19 3.61 21.87
C GLY A 287 10.99 2.29 22.62
N LEU A 288 9.86 2.12 23.33
CA LEU A 288 9.54 0.86 24.04
C LEU A 288 8.84 -0.16 23.13
N ILE A 289 7.98 0.31 22.22
CA ILE A 289 7.21 -0.53 21.28
C ILE A 289 8.12 -1.02 20.13
N LYS A 290 9.10 -0.21 19.71
CA LYS A 290 10.20 -0.68 18.85
C LYS A 290 10.97 -1.84 19.46
N ARG A 291 11.10 -1.96 20.79
CA ARG A 291 11.79 -3.11 21.41
C ARG A 291 10.99 -4.40 21.33
N ILE A 292 9.65 -4.33 21.36
CA ILE A 292 8.78 -5.46 21.04
C ILE A 292 8.89 -5.77 19.53
N GLY A 293 8.81 -4.75 18.67
CA GLY A 293 9.05 -4.87 17.23
C GLY A 293 10.44 -5.45 16.85
N VAL A 294 11.48 -5.22 17.66
CA VAL A 294 12.84 -5.76 17.47
C VAL A 294 12.93 -7.26 17.79
N MET A 295 11.95 -7.87 18.48
CA MET A 295 11.80 -9.34 18.51
C MET A 295 11.10 -9.89 17.25
N PHE A 296 10.58 -9.00 16.39
CA PHE A 296 9.85 -9.29 15.16
C PHE A 296 10.58 -8.74 13.94
N THR A 297 11.92 -8.86 13.92
CA THR A 297 12.76 -8.34 12.84
C THR A 297 12.32 -8.82 11.48
N ASP A 298 11.86 -10.06 11.33
CA ASP A 298 11.40 -10.54 10.03
C ASP A 298 10.09 -9.85 9.61
N TRP A 299 9.14 -9.64 10.53
CA TRP A 299 7.80 -9.11 10.24
C TRP A 299 7.74 -7.58 10.08
N MET A 300 8.58 -6.82 10.79
CA MET A 300 8.69 -5.36 10.61
C MET A 300 9.09 -4.95 9.17
N PHE A 301 9.51 -5.92 8.34
CA PHE A 301 9.81 -5.73 6.93
C PHE A 301 8.77 -6.31 5.96
N PHE A 302 7.92 -7.24 6.40
CA PHE A 302 6.82 -7.80 5.58
C PHE A 302 5.65 -6.84 5.42
N ASP A 303 5.49 -5.89 6.35
CA ASP A 303 4.41 -4.91 6.26
C ASP A 303 4.90 -3.51 6.67
N ARG A 304 5.48 -2.82 5.68
CA ARG A 304 5.78 -1.38 5.76
C ARG A 304 4.57 -0.54 5.36
N ALA A 305 3.37 -1.09 5.45
CA ALA A 305 2.15 -0.32 5.39
C ALA A 305 2.04 0.49 6.69
N ASP A 306 1.69 1.76 6.56
CA ASP A 306 1.25 2.58 7.68
C ASP A 306 0.18 1.77 8.45
N ASN A 307 0.29 1.67 9.77
CA ASN A 307 -0.63 0.87 10.60
C ASN A 307 -0.66 1.37 12.05
N ASP A 308 -1.67 0.96 12.80
CA ASP A 308 -1.87 1.36 14.19
C ASP A 308 -1.47 0.28 15.22
N LEU A 309 -0.59 -0.65 14.83
CA LEU A 309 -0.20 -1.91 15.50
C LEU A 309 -1.14 -3.10 15.29
N VAL A 310 -2.38 -2.88 14.86
CA VAL A 310 -3.38 -3.95 14.73
C VAL A 310 -3.99 -3.97 13.33
N VAL A 311 -4.25 -2.80 12.76
CA VAL A 311 -4.92 -2.64 11.47
C VAL A 311 -4.08 -1.75 10.57
N ASP A 312 -3.90 -2.22 9.35
CA ASP A 312 -3.30 -1.48 8.24
C ASP A 312 -4.10 -0.19 7.99
N THR A 313 -3.44 0.95 7.94
CA THR A 313 -4.07 2.25 7.68
C THR A 313 -4.87 2.24 6.37
N ALA A 314 -4.36 1.60 5.31
CA ALA A 314 -5.09 1.44 4.03
C ALA A 314 -6.41 0.66 4.20
N SER A 315 -6.41 -0.37 5.05
CA SER A 315 -7.60 -1.17 5.35
C SER A 315 -8.71 -0.33 6.01
N MET A 316 -8.35 0.71 6.76
CA MET A 316 -9.31 1.62 7.41
C MET A 316 -10.11 2.45 6.41
N TYR A 317 -9.60 2.67 5.21
CA TYR A 317 -10.25 3.40 4.12
C TYR A 317 -11.03 2.50 3.15
N ALA A 318 -10.96 1.18 3.30
CA ALA A 318 -11.62 0.23 2.42
C ALA A 318 -13.13 0.04 2.76
N GLY A 319 -13.80 -0.87 2.05
CA GLY A 319 -15.22 -1.15 2.24
C GLY A 319 -16.12 0.04 1.85
N LEU A 320 -17.14 0.35 2.67
CA LEU A 320 -18.10 1.41 2.37
C LEU A 320 -17.55 2.85 2.37
N ALA A 321 -16.31 3.04 2.85
CA ALA A 321 -15.67 4.36 2.81
C ALA A 321 -15.30 4.81 1.39
N GLY A 322 -15.22 3.90 0.42
CA GLY A 322 -15.02 4.24 -0.98
C GLY A 322 -16.22 4.95 -1.63
N ALA A 323 -17.37 4.99 -0.97
CA ALA A 323 -18.55 5.70 -1.49
C ALA A 323 -18.36 7.23 -1.44
N PRO A 324 -18.90 7.99 -2.42
CA PRO A 324 -18.83 9.44 -2.44
C PRO A 324 -19.36 10.09 -1.14
N GLY A 325 -18.79 11.24 -0.77
CA GLY A 325 -19.18 11.98 0.42
C GLY A 325 -18.60 11.43 1.73
N THR A 326 -17.70 10.44 1.68
CA THR A 326 -16.92 10.03 2.84
C THR A 326 -15.79 11.03 3.09
N ARG A 327 -15.53 11.34 4.36
CA ARG A 327 -14.38 12.15 4.78
C ARG A 327 -13.53 11.37 5.76
N TYR A 328 -12.28 11.76 5.92
CA TYR A 328 -11.37 11.15 6.87
C TYR A 328 -10.63 12.15 7.74
N LEU A 329 -10.28 11.68 8.93
CA LEU A 329 -9.39 12.34 9.87
C LEU A 329 -8.21 11.40 10.14
N PHE A 330 -7.04 11.80 9.66
CA PHE A 330 -5.80 11.07 9.89
C PHE A 330 -5.03 11.66 11.10
N ASP A 331 -4.56 10.78 11.97
CA ASP A 331 -3.66 11.09 13.08
C ASP A 331 -2.38 10.28 12.98
N GLN A 332 -1.23 10.88 13.29
CA GLN A 332 0.08 10.23 13.20
C GLN A 332 0.96 10.65 14.37
N GLY A 333 1.62 9.69 15.01
CA GLY A 333 2.53 9.97 16.11
C GLY A 333 2.90 8.77 16.97
N ASP A 334 3.78 8.98 17.94
CA ASP A 334 4.32 7.95 18.84
C ASP A 334 3.27 7.33 19.78
N LYS A 335 2.17 8.05 20.00
CA LYS A 335 1.01 7.67 20.83
C LYS A 335 -0.21 7.24 20.04
N VAL A 336 -0.18 7.35 18.71
CA VAL A 336 -1.26 6.92 17.83
C VAL A 336 -1.15 5.40 17.67
N ASN A 337 -2.12 4.67 18.21
CA ASN A 337 -2.23 3.23 18.09
C ASN A 337 -3.69 2.81 18.25
N HIS A 338 -3.97 1.54 17.96
CA HIS A 338 -5.30 0.96 17.92
C HIS A 338 -6.19 1.23 19.15
N PHE A 339 -5.59 1.43 20.33
CA PHE A 339 -6.31 1.56 21.60
C PHE A 339 -6.46 2.99 22.08
N ASN A 340 -5.72 3.94 21.49
CA ASN A 340 -5.61 5.31 21.99
C ASN A 340 -6.40 6.34 21.18
N TYR A 341 -7.16 5.95 20.14
CA TYR A 341 -7.95 6.88 19.34
C TYR A 341 -8.95 7.70 20.17
N PHE A 342 -9.54 7.13 21.23
CA PHE A 342 -10.45 7.87 22.12
C PHE A 342 -9.72 8.61 23.26
N GLN A 343 -8.39 8.46 23.35
CA GLN A 343 -7.54 9.22 24.28
C GLN A 343 -6.87 10.42 23.61
N ASN A 344 -6.56 10.30 22.32
CA ASN A 344 -5.86 11.31 21.56
C ASN A 344 -6.74 12.54 21.34
N ARG A 345 -6.20 13.73 21.65
CA ARG A 345 -6.97 14.98 21.62
C ARG A 345 -7.44 15.35 20.22
N ARG A 346 -6.66 15.05 19.18
CA ARG A 346 -6.99 15.35 17.77
C ARG A 346 -8.20 14.56 17.32
N THR A 347 -8.14 13.25 17.44
CA THR A 347 -9.19 12.29 17.07
C THR A 347 -10.45 12.51 17.88
N LEU A 348 -10.34 12.76 19.20
CA LEU A 348 -11.49 13.04 20.05
C LEU A 348 -12.22 14.34 19.67
N ARG A 349 -11.47 15.43 19.43
CA ARG A 349 -12.06 16.70 18.98
C ARG A 349 -12.72 16.55 17.62
N GLY A 350 -12.07 15.84 16.69
CA GLY A 350 -12.64 15.57 15.37
C GLY A 350 -13.92 14.75 15.43
N LEU A 351 -13.96 13.72 16.30
CA LEU A 351 -15.17 12.93 16.58
C LEU A 351 -16.30 13.81 17.14
N GLN A 352 -16.00 14.64 18.15
CA GLN A 352 -17.01 15.54 18.74
C GLN A 352 -17.52 16.56 17.73
N ALA A 353 -16.63 17.17 16.94
CA ALA A 353 -17.01 18.11 15.89
C ALA A 353 -17.93 17.45 14.86
N TRP A 354 -17.60 16.22 14.43
CA TRP A 354 -18.44 15.45 13.52
C TRP A 354 -19.84 15.16 14.09
N LEU A 355 -19.92 14.77 15.37
CA LEU A 355 -21.20 14.44 15.99
C LEU A 355 -22.10 15.67 16.24
N LYS A 356 -21.52 16.84 16.51
CA LYS A 356 -22.26 18.08 16.79
C LYS A 356 -22.68 18.85 15.54
N THR A 357 -21.93 18.74 14.46
CA THR A 357 -22.17 19.53 13.25
C THR A 357 -23.43 19.02 12.53
N ASP A 358 -24.21 19.92 11.96
CA ASP A 358 -25.34 19.57 11.10
C ASP A 358 -24.82 18.67 9.95
N PRO A 359 -25.48 17.54 9.63
CA PRO A 359 -25.02 16.66 8.56
C PRO A 359 -24.77 17.38 7.23
N LEU A 360 -25.54 18.44 6.93
CA LEU A 360 -25.38 19.24 5.72
C LEU A 360 -24.10 20.12 5.73
N GLN A 361 -23.55 20.41 6.90
CA GLN A 361 -22.36 21.24 7.12
C GLN A 361 -21.10 20.43 7.42
N LEU A 362 -21.18 19.09 7.46
CA LEU A 362 -20.01 18.24 7.69
C LEU A 362 -18.92 18.42 6.63
N ASN A 363 -19.29 18.98 5.47
CA ASN A 363 -18.34 19.27 4.42
C ASN A 363 -17.41 20.46 4.69
N ASP A 364 -17.77 21.29 5.67
CA ASP A 364 -17.04 22.52 6.02
C ASP A 364 -16.06 22.30 7.20
N LEU A 365 -15.94 21.07 7.69
CA LEU A 365 -15.01 20.73 8.75
C LEU A 365 -13.56 20.66 8.22
N ASP A 366 -12.75 21.66 8.57
CA ASP A 366 -11.35 21.81 8.15
C ASP A 366 -10.45 20.60 8.49
N ASP A 367 -10.66 19.99 9.66
CA ASP A 367 -9.86 18.83 10.11
C ASP A 367 -10.18 17.54 9.33
N TRP A 368 -11.31 17.51 8.62
CA TRP A 368 -11.79 16.33 7.89
C TRP A 368 -11.56 16.51 6.39
N THR A 369 -10.65 15.70 5.84
CA THR A 369 -10.35 15.73 4.41
C THR A 369 -11.35 14.84 3.67
N PRO A 370 -11.95 15.28 2.55
CA PRO A 370 -12.74 14.37 1.73
C PRO A 370 -11.86 13.19 1.32
N ILE A 371 -12.41 11.98 1.39
CA ILE A 371 -11.93 10.91 0.52
C ILE A 371 -12.45 11.32 -0.85
N GLU A 372 -11.75 12.28 -1.49
CA GLU A 372 -11.89 12.45 -2.92
C GLU A 372 -11.69 11.05 -3.48
N ALA A 373 -12.62 10.57 -4.28
CA ALA A 373 -12.30 9.44 -5.12
C ALA A 373 -11.18 9.95 -6.03
N LEU A 374 -9.93 9.81 -5.58
CA LEU A 374 -8.69 10.00 -6.32
C LEU A 374 -8.58 8.85 -7.33
N GLY A 375 -9.70 8.53 -7.98
CA GLY A 375 -9.77 7.64 -9.11
C GLY A 375 -9.32 8.39 -10.35
N GLU A 376 -8.89 7.64 -11.34
CA GLU A 376 -8.56 8.20 -12.64
C GLU A 376 -9.75 8.99 -13.19
N PRO A 377 -9.58 10.29 -13.50
CA PRO A 377 -10.68 11.10 -13.98
C PRO A 377 -11.21 10.54 -15.31
N LYS A 378 -12.53 10.61 -15.50
CA LYS A 378 -13.13 10.23 -16.79
C LYS A 378 -12.53 11.10 -17.89
N ARG A 379 -12.19 10.48 -19.02
CA ARG A 379 -11.57 11.17 -20.15
C ARG A 379 -12.34 12.40 -20.61
N GLU A 380 -13.66 12.31 -20.72
CA GLU A 380 -14.50 13.44 -21.14
C GLU A 380 -14.32 14.66 -20.24
N VAL A 381 -14.19 14.45 -18.92
CA VAL A 381 -13.96 15.51 -17.93
C VAL A 381 -12.58 16.14 -18.14
N VAL A 382 -11.56 15.31 -18.40
CA VAL A 382 -10.20 15.77 -18.69
C VAL A 382 -10.16 16.57 -20.00
N GLU A 383 -10.80 16.08 -21.05
CA GLU A 383 -10.87 16.74 -22.36
C GLU A 383 -11.59 18.09 -22.26
N GLN A 384 -12.71 18.16 -21.53
CA GLN A 384 -13.41 19.41 -21.26
C GLN A 384 -12.54 20.40 -20.48
N ALA A 385 -11.87 19.95 -19.42
CA ALA A 385 -10.96 20.79 -18.64
C ALA A 385 -9.79 21.32 -19.49
N ARG A 386 -9.22 20.47 -20.35
CA ARG A 386 -8.17 20.86 -21.31
C ARG A 386 -8.67 21.86 -22.33
N ALA A 387 -9.84 21.63 -22.94
CA ALA A 387 -10.45 22.56 -23.90
C ALA A 387 -10.71 23.93 -23.25
N ALA A 388 -11.23 23.95 -22.03
CA ALA A 388 -11.45 25.19 -21.27
C ALA A 388 -10.13 25.93 -20.98
N ARG A 389 -9.07 25.21 -20.59
CA ARG A 389 -7.73 25.80 -20.38
C ARG A 389 -7.17 26.37 -21.69
N SER A 390 -7.26 25.64 -22.79
CA SER A 390 -6.83 26.09 -24.11
C SER A 390 -7.59 27.35 -24.56
N ALA A 391 -8.91 27.38 -24.36
CA ALA A 391 -9.74 28.55 -24.67
C ALA A 391 -9.33 29.78 -23.82
N SER A 392 -9.02 29.58 -22.53
CA SER A 392 -8.62 30.68 -21.64
C SER A 392 -7.23 31.25 -21.93
N ARG A 393 -6.28 30.40 -22.32
CA ARG A 393 -4.88 30.80 -22.62
C ARG A 393 -4.69 31.26 -24.07
N GLY A 394 -5.65 30.96 -24.94
CA GLY A 394 -5.50 31.01 -26.39
C GLY A 394 -4.63 29.84 -26.87
N GLU A 395 -5.02 29.18 -27.96
CA GLU A 395 -4.17 28.15 -28.56
C GLU A 395 -2.87 28.78 -29.07
N PRO A 396 -1.69 28.26 -28.68
CA PRO A 396 -0.44 28.76 -29.20
C PRO A 396 -0.39 28.55 -30.71
N ARG A 397 0.13 29.54 -31.45
CA ARG A 397 0.31 29.41 -32.90
C ARG A 397 1.16 28.16 -33.20
N PRO A 398 0.88 27.44 -34.30
CA PRO A 398 1.79 26.40 -34.76
C PRO A 398 3.23 26.93 -34.85
N ASP A 399 4.21 26.08 -34.57
CA ASP A 399 5.65 26.43 -34.61
C ASP A 399 6.08 27.59 -33.67
N SER A 400 5.29 27.93 -32.63
CA SER A 400 5.61 29.02 -31.69
C SER A 400 6.23 28.61 -30.36
N ARG A 401 6.18 27.31 -30.02
CA ARG A 401 6.69 26.78 -28.75
C ARG A 401 7.49 25.49 -28.96
N PRO A 402 8.49 25.22 -28.11
CA PRO A 402 9.14 23.92 -28.05
C PRO A 402 8.15 22.77 -27.91
N VAL A 403 8.35 21.70 -28.66
CA VAL A 403 7.54 20.49 -28.59
C VAL A 403 8.15 19.54 -27.57
N VAL A 404 7.32 18.95 -26.71
CA VAL A 404 7.74 17.87 -25.80
C VAL A 404 6.82 16.66 -25.95
N PHE A 405 7.41 15.50 -26.25
CA PHE A 405 6.74 14.22 -26.15
C PHE A 405 6.84 13.72 -24.72
N LEU A 406 5.70 13.49 -24.07
CA LEU A 406 5.63 12.87 -22.75
C LEU A 406 5.34 11.37 -22.93
N LEU A 407 6.38 10.55 -22.74
CA LEU A 407 6.34 9.10 -22.87
C LEU A 407 6.10 8.48 -21.47
N PRO A 408 4.99 7.75 -21.28
CA PRO A 408 4.72 7.09 -20.00
C PRO A 408 5.61 5.86 -19.79
N GLY A 409 5.58 5.33 -18.56
CA GLY A 409 6.10 4.02 -18.22
C GLY A 409 5.20 2.87 -18.65
N ILE A 410 5.61 1.64 -18.32
CA ILE A 410 4.77 0.45 -18.49
C ILE A 410 3.43 0.66 -17.80
N MET A 411 2.34 0.26 -18.44
CA MET A 411 0.97 0.41 -17.93
C MET A 411 0.50 1.85 -17.68
N GLY A 412 1.29 2.87 -18.06
CA GLY A 412 0.93 4.28 -17.96
C GLY A 412 0.04 4.81 -19.08
N SER A 413 -0.36 3.95 -20.04
CA SER A 413 -1.35 4.23 -21.08
C SER A 413 -2.58 3.39 -20.86
N HIS A 414 -3.76 4.02 -20.94
CA HIS A 414 -5.02 3.31 -21.03
C HIS A 414 -5.10 2.48 -22.31
N LEU A 415 -5.68 1.27 -22.21
CA LEU A 415 -5.92 0.39 -23.34
C LEU A 415 -7.43 0.12 -23.46
N GLU A 416 -7.94 0.23 -24.69
CA GLU A 416 -9.33 -0.07 -25.03
C GLU A 416 -9.40 -1.19 -26.06
N VAL A 417 -10.50 -1.94 -26.07
CA VAL A 417 -10.93 -2.73 -27.22
C VAL A 417 -11.71 -1.79 -28.13
N ARG A 418 -11.02 -1.22 -29.12
CA ARG A 418 -11.50 -0.15 -29.99
C ARG A 418 -12.56 -0.65 -30.96
N SER A 419 -13.69 0.07 -31.05
CA SER A 419 -14.81 -0.29 -31.94
C SER A 419 -14.77 0.43 -33.29
N SER A 420 -14.11 1.59 -33.37
CA SER A 420 -13.92 2.41 -34.57
C SER A 420 -12.52 3.03 -34.57
N GLY A 421 -11.99 3.54 -35.69
CA GLY A 421 -10.63 4.13 -35.73
C GLY A 421 -10.37 5.37 -34.86
N ARG A 422 -11.27 5.76 -33.94
CA ARG A 422 -11.13 6.89 -33.02
C ARG A 422 -10.87 6.40 -31.58
N PRO A 423 -9.88 6.97 -30.87
CA PRO A 423 -9.69 6.71 -29.45
C PRO A 423 -10.94 6.96 -28.62
N GLY A 424 -11.27 6.05 -27.71
CA GLY A 424 -12.42 6.11 -26.78
C GLY A 424 -13.76 5.75 -27.41
N SER A 425 -13.74 5.19 -28.61
CA SER A 425 -14.95 4.63 -29.20
C SER A 425 -15.27 3.23 -28.67
N GLY A 426 -14.30 2.60 -28.00
CA GLY A 426 -14.37 1.23 -27.55
C GLY A 426 -14.66 1.05 -26.06
N ASP A 427 -14.43 -0.18 -25.62
CA ASP A 427 -14.50 -0.59 -24.22
C ASP A 427 -13.12 -0.40 -23.57
N ARG A 428 -12.97 0.55 -22.65
CA ARG A 428 -11.72 0.76 -21.89
C ARG A 428 -11.54 -0.41 -20.94
N VAL A 429 -10.55 -1.25 -21.18
CA VAL A 429 -10.24 -2.38 -20.31
C VAL A 429 -9.17 -2.02 -19.29
N TRP A 430 -8.13 -1.30 -19.73
CA TRP A 430 -7.05 -0.84 -18.85
C TRP A 430 -7.17 0.67 -18.64
N PHE A 431 -7.42 1.21 -17.45
CA PHE A 431 -7.70 0.56 -16.18
C PHE A 431 -9.18 0.79 -15.83
N ASP A 432 -10.05 -0.14 -16.21
CA ASP A 432 -11.42 -0.22 -15.69
C ASP A 432 -11.47 -1.27 -14.58
N VAL A 433 -11.68 -0.79 -13.36
CA VAL A 433 -11.66 -1.61 -12.15
C VAL A 433 -12.81 -2.60 -12.10
N PHE A 434 -13.99 -2.19 -12.57
CA PHE A 434 -15.16 -3.08 -12.59
C PHE A 434 -14.96 -4.20 -13.59
N ASP A 435 -14.37 -3.89 -14.73
CA ASP A 435 -14.05 -4.85 -15.76
C ASP A 435 -12.96 -5.81 -15.28
N ILE A 436 -11.87 -5.31 -14.69
CA ILE A 436 -10.82 -6.13 -14.09
C ILE A 436 -11.37 -7.04 -12.99
N ALA A 437 -12.20 -6.53 -12.08
CA ALA A 437 -12.83 -7.32 -11.02
C ALA A 437 -13.71 -8.46 -11.55
N ARG A 438 -14.25 -8.31 -12.77
CA ARG A 438 -15.03 -9.34 -13.49
C ARG A 438 -14.18 -10.19 -14.44
N GLY A 439 -12.85 -10.14 -14.32
CA GLY A 439 -11.92 -10.90 -15.15
C GLY A 439 -11.69 -10.29 -16.54
N GLY A 440 -11.83 -8.97 -16.68
CA GLY A 440 -11.63 -8.21 -17.91
C GLY A 440 -10.18 -8.18 -18.37
N PHE A 441 -9.22 -8.46 -17.48
CA PHE A 441 -7.78 -8.46 -17.81
C PHE A 441 -7.44 -9.40 -18.98
N LYS A 442 -8.18 -10.51 -19.15
CA LYS A 442 -8.01 -11.42 -20.31
C LYS A 442 -8.34 -10.79 -21.66
N LYS A 443 -9.16 -9.71 -21.70
CA LYS A 443 -9.52 -9.01 -22.94
C LYS A 443 -8.30 -8.35 -23.59
N ILE A 444 -7.27 -8.02 -22.80
CA ILE A 444 -6.02 -7.43 -23.29
C ILE A 444 -4.89 -8.45 -23.45
N ARG A 445 -5.18 -9.77 -23.42
CA ARG A 445 -4.15 -10.78 -23.70
C ARG A 445 -3.52 -10.58 -25.09
N ARG A 446 -2.29 -11.03 -25.26
CA ARG A 446 -1.62 -10.95 -26.57
C ARG A 446 -2.44 -11.71 -27.62
N GLY A 447 -2.67 -11.07 -28.77
CA GLY A 447 -3.48 -11.63 -29.86
C GLY A 447 -4.98 -11.37 -29.75
N ALA A 448 -5.45 -10.65 -28.72
CA ALA A 448 -6.80 -10.11 -28.72
C ALA A 448 -6.97 -9.07 -29.84
N PRO A 449 -8.07 -9.10 -30.61
CA PRO A 449 -8.30 -8.16 -31.70
C PRO A 449 -8.61 -6.75 -31.18
N ALA A 450 -8.21 -5.74 -31.97
CA ALA A 450 -8.58 -4.33 -31.78
C ALA A 450 -8.21 -3.71 -30.42
N VAL A 451 -7.16 -4.20 -29.75
CA VAL A 451 -6.69 -3.54 -28.52
C VAL A 451 -5.69 -2.44 -28.89
N GLU A 452 -6.03 -1.19 -28.56
CA GLU A 452 -5.26 -0.01 -28.94
C GLU A 452 -5.07 0.96 -27.75
N PRO A 453 -3.98 1.76 -27.75
CA PRO A 453 -3.78 2.78 -26.74
C PRO A 453 -4.81 3.92 -26.88
N GLU A 454 -5.35 4.37 -25.76
CA GLU A 454 -6.38 5.41 -25.71
C GLU A 454 -5.79 6.77 -25.30
N CYS A 455 -5.36 6.91 -24.05
CA CYS A 455 -4.78 8.13 -23.49
C CYS A 455 -3.80 7.81 -22.35
N LEU A 456 -3.07 8.82 -21.87
CA LEU A 456 -2.23 8.66 -20.68
C LEU A 456 -3.09 8.53 -19.42
N PHE A 457 -2.50 7.93 -18.39
CA PHE A 457 -3.05 7.90 -17.04
C PHE A 457 -2.90 9.29 -16.38
N GLU A 458 -3.97 10.08 -16.38
CA GLU A 458 -3.96 11.50 -15.99
C GLU A 458 -3.60 11.71 -14.52
N MET A 459 -3.95 10.75 -13.64
CA MET A 459 -3.53 10.77 -12.24
C MET A 459 -2.01 10.88 -12.04
N PHE A 460 -1.20 10.33 -12.96
CA PHE A 460 0.27 10.33 -12.83
C PHE A 460 0.98 11.30 -13.75
N TYR A 461 0.39 11.58 -14.91
CA TYR A 461 1.04 12.38 -15.96
C TYR A 461 0.34 13.72 -16.21
N GLY A 462 -0.94 13.85 -15.83
CA GLY A 462 -1.78 14.99 -16.19
C GLY A 462 -1.28 16.30 -15.60
N ALA A 463 -0.98 16.31 -14.29
CA ALA A 463 -0.49 17.51 -13.62
C ALA A 463 0.84 18.03 -14.22
N LEU A 464 1.76 17.12 -14.57
CA LEU A 464 3.03 17.48 -15.20
C LEU A 464 2.81 17.96 -16.64
N ALA A 465 1.93 17.31 -17.40
CA ALA A 465 1.58 17.75 -18.75
C ALA A 465 0.96 19.15 -18.73
N ASP A 466 0.01 19.41 -17.84
CA ASP A 466 -0.66 20.71 -17.66
C ASP A 466 0.33 21.82 -17.24
N TYR A 467 1.32 21.47 -16.42
CA TYR A 467 2.40 22.38 -16.04
C TYR A 467 3.27 22.73 -17.25
N LEU A 468 3.69 21.73 -18.04
CA LEU A 468 4.54 21.92 -19.21
C LEU A 468 3.81 22.66 -20.34
N GLU A 469 2.49 22.54 -20.47
CA GLU A 469 1.67 23.28 -21.45
C GLU A 469 1.76 24.81 -21.27
N ALA A 470 2.25 25.30 -20.13
CA ALA A 470 2.53 26.72 -19.93
C ALA A 470 3.66 27.23 -20.86
N THR A 471 4.67 26.40 -21.13
CA THR A 471 5.88 26.79 -21.89
C THR A 471 6.12 25.95 -23.15
N HIS A 472 5.49 24.79 -23.27
CA HIS A 472 5.70 23.83 -24.36
C HIS A 472 4.40 23.50 -25.10
N TRP A 473 4.55 22.98 -26.31
CA TRP A 473 3.54 22.17 -26.97
C TRP A 473 3.69 20.71 -26.51
N VAL A 474 2.79 20.25 -25.64
CA VAL A 474 2.89 18.92 -25.01
C VAL A 474 2.13 17.87 -25.82
N ILE A 475 2.86 16.89 -26.35
CA ILE A 475 2.30 15.68 -26.96
C ILE A 475 2.27 14.60 -25.88
N ARG A 476 1.08 14.37 -25.30
CA ARG A 476 0.80 13.22 -24.43
C ARG A 476 0.77 11.97 -25.31
N TYR A 477 1.76 11.08 -25.18
CA TYR A 477 1.99 10.00 -26.16
C TYR A 477 1.68 8.62 -25.57
N PRO A 478 0.41 8.15 -25.63
CA PRO A 478 0.08 6.81 -25.19
C PRO A 478 0.59 5.78 -26.21
N TYR A 479 1.04 4.63 -25.72
CA TYR A 479 1.48 3.51 -26.56
C TYR A 479 1.07 2.17 -25.94
N ASP A 480 1.02 1.13 -26.77
CA ASP A 480 0.70 -0.22 -26.31
C ASP A 480 1.92 -0.87 -25.64
N TRP A 481 1.96 -0.77 -24.33
CA TRP A 481 3.04 -1.30 -23.49
C TRP A 481 3.12 -2.84 -23.45
N ARG A 482 2.18 -3.56 -24.06
CA ARG A 482 2.23 -5.02 -24.18
C ARG A 482 3.11 -5.48 -25.34
N LEU A 483 3.23 -4.66 -26.37
CA LEU A 483 4.04 -4.91 -27.56
C LEU A 483 5.52 -4.67 -27.27
N THR A 484 6.38 -5.07 -28.20
CA THR A 484 7.82 -4.84 -28.03
C THR A 484 8.13 -3.33 -28.00
N VAL A 485 9.17 -2.96 -27.25
CA VAL A 485 9.72 -1.61 -27.16
C VAL A 485 10.10 -1.09 -28.56
N GLN A 486 10.56 -1.96 -29.45
CA GLN A 486 10.88 -1.62 -30.84
C GLN A 486 9.64 -1.24 -31.65
N GLU A 487 8.54 -1.99 -31.55
CA GLU A 487 7.28 -1.63 -32.21
C GLU A 487 6.76 -0.25 -31.74
N ALA A 488 6.83 0.01 -30.42
CA ALA A 488 6.48 1.31 -29.87
C ALA A 488 7.44 2.43 -30.32
N ALA A 489 8.73 2.10 -30.50
CA ALA A 489 9.75 3.05 -30.95
C ALA A 489 9.59 3.42 -32.43
N ASP A 490 9.22 2.47 -33.28
CA ASP A 490 8.95 2.72 -34.70
C ASP A 490 7.72 3.61 -34.88
N ALA A 491 6.66 3.36 -34.10
CA ALA A 491 5.49 4.23 -34.05
C ALA A 491 5.86 5.66 -33.57
N LEU A 492 6.68 5.75 -32.52
CA LEU A 492 7.17 7.04 -32.01
C LEU A 492 7.98 7.80 -33.06
N ALA A 493 8.85 7.12 -33.81
CA ALA A 493 9.68 7.74 -34.84
C ALA A 493 8.82 8.48 -35.88
N VAL A 494 7.74 7.85 -36.34
CA VAL A 494 6.79 8.43 -37.32
C VAL A 494 6.16 9.72 -36.79
N ASP A 495 5.74 9.75 -35.53
CA ASP A 495 5.09 10.94 -34.96
C ASP A 495 6.08 12.04 -34.59
N VAL A 496 7.29 11.68 -34.18
CA VAL A 496 8.39 12.63 -33.96
C VAL A 496 8.82 13.29 -35.27
N GLU A 497 8.89 12.53 -36.36
CA GLU A 497 9.16 13.09 -37.69
C GLU A 497 8.09 14.10 -38.12
N LYS A 498 6.80 13.74 -38.00
CA LYS A 498 5.69 14.69 -38.25
C LYS A 498 5.79 15.95 -37.38
N ALA A 499 6.21 15.81 -36.13
CA ALA A 499 6.36 16.96 -35.23
C ALA A 499 7.52 17.87 -35.65
N LEU A 500 8.66 17.31 -36.07
CA LEU A 500 9.78 18.08 -36.62
C LEU A 500 9.38 18.84 -37.89
N ASP A 501 8.59 18.21 -38.77
CA ASP A 501 8.14 18.85 -40.01
C ASP A 501 7.10 19.95 -39.76
N ARG A 502 6.22 19.77 -38.77
CA ARG A 502 5.21 20.75 -38.39
C ARG A 502 5.78 21.92 -37.58
N HIS A 503 6.89 21.70 -36.88
CA HIS A 503 7.53 22.68 -36.00
C HIS A 503 9.01 22.89 -36.35
N PRO A 504 9.34 23.32 -37.59
CA PRO A 504 10.72 23.39 -38.07
C PRO A 504 11.58 24.43 -37.33
N SER A 505 10.96 25.43 -36.70
CA SER A 505 11.67 26.50 -35.98
C SER A 505 11.83 26.20 -34.49
N GLN A 506 11.26 25.11 -33.99
CA GLN A 506 11.21 24.80 -32.56
C GLN A 506 11.96 23.51 -32.21
N PRO A 507 12.53 23.40 -31.00
CA PRO A 507 13.10 22.14 -30.54
C PRO A 507 12.00 21.11 -30.30
N VAL A 508 12.26 19.87 -30.72
CA VAL A 508 11.54 18.68 -30.26
C VAL A 508 12.31 18.03 -29.11
N ARG A 509 11.64 17.73 -28.00
CA ARG A 509 12.20 17.18 -26.77
C ARG A 509 11.45 15.90 -26.39
N LEU A 510 12.17 14.95 -25.79
CA LEU A 510 11.60 13.70 -25.29
C LEU A 510 11.70 13.72 -23.76
N LEU A 511 10.56 13.66 -23.07
CA LEU A 511 10.46 13.44 -21.64
C LEU A 511 9.90 12.05 -21.42
N ALA A 512 10.71 11.16 -20.85
CA ALA A 512 10.39 9.75 -20.81
C ALA A 512 10.46 9.20 -19.38
N HIS A 513 9.37 8.56 -18.95
CA HIS A 513 9.29 7.91 -17.64
C HIS A 513 9.45 6.39 -17.80
N SER A 514 10.26 5.75 -16.95
CA SER A 514 10.35 4.29 -16.87
C SER A 514 10.59 3.64 -18.24
N MET A 515 9.76 2.66 -18.64
CA MET A 515 9.78 1.99 -19.95
C MET A 515 9.77 2.95 -21.15
N GLY A 516 9.12 4.11 -21.05
CA GLY A 516 9.12 5.12 -22.13
C GLY A 516 10.53 5.60 -22.48
N GLY A 517 11.48 5.55 -21.53
CA GLY A 517 12.88 5.85 -21.82
C GLY A 517 13.55 4.78 -22.67
N LEU A 518 13.17 3.51 -22.49
CA LEU A 518 13.63 2.43 -23.38
C LEU A 518 13.04 2.59 -24.79
N VAL A 519 11.78 3.02 -24.92
CA VAL A 519 11.15 3.35 -26.20
C VAL A 519 11.91 4.47 -26.91
N ALA A 520 12.22 5.56 -26.20
CA ALA A 520 13.02 6.66 -26.77
C ALA A 520 14.42 6.19 -27.19
N ARG A 521 15.10 5.36 -26.37
CA ARG A 521 16.42 4.82 -26.69
C ARG A 521 16.39 3.88 -27.90
N ALA A 522 15.38 3.02 -27.99
CA ALA A 522 15.18 2.13 -29.13
C ALA A 522 14.89 2.91 -30.41
N MET A 523 14.10 3.99 -30.31
CA MET A 523 13.85 4.90 -31.44
C MET A 523 15.15 5.53 -31.92
N ILE A 524 15.97 6.07 -31.01
CA ILE A 524 17.27 6.66 -31.35
C ILE A 524 18.20 5.63 -32.00
N ALA A 525 18.21 4.39 -31.50
CA ALA A 525 19.06 3.33 -32.03
C ALA A 525 18.60 2.83 -33.41
N GLY A 526 17.28 2.74 -33.66
CA GLY A 526 16.72 2.32 -34.94
C GLY A 526 16.64 3.43 -35.99
N HIS A 527 16.51 4.68 -35.55
CA HIS A 527 16.26 5.87 -36.38
C HIS A 527 17.28 6.98 -36.11
N GLY A 528 18.58 6.67 -36.20
CA GLY A 528 19.67 7.60 -35.85
C GLY A 528 19.61 8.95 -36.59
N GLN A 529 19.23 8.95 -37.87
CA GLN A 529 19.07 10.19 -38.65
C GLN A 529 17.97 11.11 -38.08
N LEU A 530 16.92 10.54 -37.49
CA LEU A 530 15.87 11.30 -36.82
C LEU A 530 16.41 11.96 -35.55
N TRP A 531 17.22 11.22 -34.77
CA TRP A 531 17.89 11.80 -33.60
C TRP A 531 18.86 12.93 -33.98
N GLU A 532 19.64 12.77 -35.05
CA GLU A 532 20.49 13.84 -35.59
C GLU A 532 19.69 15.11 -35.91
N ARG A 533 18.50 14.96 -36.52
CA ARG A 533 17.58 16.10 -36.76
C ARG A 533 17.12 16.75 -35.46
N ILE A 534 16.79 15.97 -34.43
CA ILE A 534 16.38 16.48 -33.11
C ILE A 534 17.51 17.32 -32.47
N VAL A 535 18.73 16.79 -32.41
CA VAL A 535 19.85 17.46 -31.71
C VAL A 535 20.53 18.55 -32.53
N LYS A 536 20.27 18.62 -33.85
CA LYS A 536 20.67 19.77 -34.69
C LYS A 536 20.11 21.07 -34.13
N HIS A 537 18.91 21.03 -33.57
CA HIS A 537 18.38 22.14 -32.79
C HIS A 537 18.99 22.13 -31.37
N ARG A 538 19.59 23.25 -30.94
CA ARG A 538 20.27 23.35 -29.63
C ARG A 538 19.39 23.00 -28.42
N GLY A 539 18.08 23.07 -28.57
CA GLY A 539 17.12 22.73 -27.53
C GLY A 539 16.64 21.27 -27.50
N GLY A 540 16.94 20.48 -28.55
CA GLY A 540 16.50 19.09 -28.67
C GLY A 540 17.30 18.17 -27.75
N ARG A 541 16.60 17.28 -27.03
CA ARG A 541 17.17 16.45 -25.95
C ARG A 541 16.24 15.34 -25.49
N LEU A 542 16.81 14.40 -24.74
CA LEU A 542 16.12 13.34 -24.02
C LEU A 542 16.31 13.51 -22.51
N VAL A 543 15.21 13.56 -21.76
CA VAL A 543 15.19 13.51 -20.29
C VAL A 543 14.50 12.20 -19.87
N MET A 544 15.21 11.37 -19.12
CA MET A 544 14.72 10.09 -18.60
C MET A 544 14.51 10.17 -17.10
N LEU A 545 13.36 9.70 -16.63
CA LEU A 545 12.98 9.61 -15.23
C LEU A 545 12.84 8.12 -14.87
N GLY A 546 13.73 7.60 -14.03
CA GLY A 546 13.65 6.22 -13.52
C GLY A 546 13.68 5.14 -14.59
N THR A 547 14.30 5.36 -15.76
CA THR A 547 14.33 4.34 -16.83
C THR A 547 15.18 3.13 -16.43
N PRO A 548 14.68 1.88 -16.54
CA PRO A 548 15.43 0.66 -16.25
C PRO A 548 16.40 0.31 -17.39
N ASN A 549 17.50 1.05 -17.48
CA ASN A 549 18.46 0.94 -18.59
C ASN A 549 19.14 -0.43 -18.71
N ASN A 550 19.11 -1.25 -17.66
CA ASN A 550 19.59 -2.63 -17.65
C ASN A 550 18.50 -3.66 -17.28
N GLY A 551 17.21 -3.28 -17.34
CA GLY A 551 16.09 -4.10 -16.86
C GLY A 551 15.86 -3.98 -15.35
N SER A 552 14.84 -4.65 -14.82
CA SER A 552 14.38 -4.50 -13.44
C SER A 552 13.97 -5.84 -12.84
N HIS A 553 14.46 -6.09 -11.63
CA HIS A 553 14.05 -7.24 -10.83
C HIS A 553 12.59 -7.16 -10.33
N LEU A 554 11.91 -6.01 -10.46
CA LEU A 554 10.47 -5.90 -10.20
C LEU A 554 9.66 -6.77 -11.17
N MET A 555 10.10 -6.91 -12.43
CA MET A 555 9.45 -7.80 -13.38
C MET A 555 9.66 -9.27 -13.02
N VAL A 556 10.85 -9.62 -12.48
CA VAL A 556 11.11 -10.95 -11.92
C VAL A 556 10.20 -11.23 -10.74
N GLU A 557 10.11 -10.30 -9.79
CA GLU A 557 9.22 -10.38 -8.64
C GLU A 557 7.75 -10.53 -9.05
N THR A 558 7.34 -9.83 -10.11
CA THR A 558 5.98 -9.89 -10.66
C THR A 558 5.68 -11.25 -11.27
N LEU A 559 6.57 -11.80 -12.11
CA LEU A 559 6.38 -13.14 -12.69
C LEU A 559 6.42 -14.25 -11.64
N LEU A 560 7.12 -14.06 -10.52
CA LEU A 560 7.08 -14.97 -9.37
C LEU A 560 5.79 -14.87 -8.53
N GLY A 561 4.86 -13.97 -8.88
CA GLY A 561 3.65 -13.73 -8.09
C GLY A 561 3.91 -13.07 -6.74
N LYS A 562 5.10 -12.48 -6.55
CA LYS A 562 5.54 -11.90 -5.28
C LYS A 562 5.38 -10.38 -5.23
N SER A 563 5.11 -9.70 -6.35
CA SER A 563 4.92 -8.25 -6.33
C SER A 563 3.58 -7.88 -5.66
N GLY A 564 3.57 -6.82 -4.86
CA GLY A 564 2.35 -6.35 -4.20
C GLY A 564 1.24 -5.99 -5.21
N THR A 565 1.63 -5.49 -6.38
CA THR A 565 0.73 -5.11 -7.47
C THR A 565 -0.02 -6.30 -8.05
N ILE A 566 0.67 -7.38 -8.43
CA ILE A 566 0.00 -8.54 -9.03
C ILE A 566 -0.88 -9.27 -8.02
N ARG A 567 -0.46 -9.29 -6.74
CA ARG A 567 -1.26 -9.85 -5.64
C ARG A 567 -2.54 -9.04 -5.40
N LYS A 568 -2.47 -7.71 -5.41
CA LYS A 568 -3.66 -6.85 -5.31
C LYS A 568 -4.61 -7.06 -6.48
N LEU A 569 -4.10 -7.17 -7.70
CA LEU A 569 -4.91 -7.52 -8.88
C LEU A 569 -5.57 -8.90 -8.72
N ALA A 570 -4.85 -9.89 -8.22
CA ALA A 570 -5.38 -11.23 -7.97
C ALA A 570 -6.50 -11.26 -6.92
N VAL A 571 -6.41 -10.42 -5.88
CA VAL A 571 -7.47 -10.30 -4.87
C VAL A 571 -8.72 -9.60 -5.44
N MET A 572 -8.57 -8.69 -6.40
CA MET A 572 -9.70 -8.03 -7.05
C MET A 572 -10.38 -8.87 -8.13
N ASP A 573 -9.60 -9.63 -8.90
CA ASP A 573 -10.11 -10.45 -10.01
C ASP A 573 -10.80 -11.71 -9.47
N ALA A 574 -12.13 -11.66 -9.38
CA ALA A 574 -12.92 -12.77 -8.87
C ALA A 574 -12.95 -13.99 -9.80
N LYS A 575 -12.38 -13.92 -11.01
CA LYS A 575 -12.39 -15.02 -11.99
C LYS A 575 -11.03 -15.67 -12.15
N HIS A 576 -9.94 -14.91 -12.15
CA HIS A 576 -8.61 -15.46 -12.32
C HIS A 576 -7.89 -15.54 -10.96
N ARG A 577 -7.47 -16.75 -10.57
CA ARG A 577 -6.47 -16.90 -9.51
C ARG A 577 -5.13 -16.31 -9.96
N LEU A 578 -4.22 -16.04 -9.02
CA LEU A 578 -2.91 -15.42 -9.27
C LEU A 578 -2.19 -16.00 -10.50
N GLN A 579 -2.13 -17.33 -10.63
CA GLN A 579 -1.47 -17.98 -11.77
C GLN A 579 -2.05 -17.56 -13.13
N GLY A 580 -3.37 -17.42 -13.25
CA GLY A 580 -4.00 -17.00 -14.51
C GLY A 580 -3.63 -15.57 -14.92
N LEU A 581 -3.43 -14.67 -13.95
CA LEU A 581 -2.91 -13.33 -14.21
C LEU A 581 -1.43 -13.38 -14.63
N LEU A 582 -0.63 -14.22 -13.96
CA LEU A 582 0.77 -14.42 -14.31
C LEU A 582 0.94 -14.96 -15.73
N ASP A 583 0.09 -15.90 -16.15
CA ASP A 583 0.10 -16.46 -17.50
C ASP A 583 -0.21 -15.40 -18.57
N ILE A 584 -1.12 -14.46 -18.27
CA ILE A 584 -1.43 -13.34 -19.16
C ILE A 584 -0.22 -12.39 -19.27
N VAL A 585 0.37 -12.02 -18.13
CA VAL A 585 1.55 -11.11 -18.09
C VAL A 585 2.76 -11.74 -18.77
N ALA A 586 2.98 -13.05 -18.60
CA ALA A 586 4.03 -13.81 -19.26
C ALA A 586 3.90 -13.84 -20.80
N GLY A 587 2.73 -13.47 -21.34
CA GLY A 587 2.49 -13.33 -22.78
C GLY A 587 2.80 -11.94 -23.35
N PHE A 588 3.19 -10.96 -22.53
CA PHE A 588 3.46 -9.59 -22.98
C PHE A 588 4.95 -9.35 -23.26
N PRO A 589 5.41 -9.37 -24.53
CA PRO A 589 6.82 -9.19 -24.84
C PRO A 589 7.39 -7.86 -24.35
N GLY A 590 6.61 -6.77 -24.35
CA GLY A 590 7.03 -5.48 -23.79
C GLY A 590 7.31 -5.52 -22.29
N ALA A 591 6.53 -6.30 -21.53
CA ALA A 591 6.78 -6.53 -20.11
C ALA A 591 8.05 -7.36 -19.90
N LEU A 592 8.24 -8.43 -20.68
CA LEU A 592 9.44 -9.28 -20.59
C LEU A 592 10.72 -8.54 -20.99
N GLN A 593 10.63 -7.50 -21.80
CA GLN A 593 11.76 -6.62 -22.13
C GLN A 593 12.24 -5.78 -20.95
N LEU A 594 11.47 -5.71 -19.86
CA LEU A 594 11.91 -5.12 -18.60
C LEU A 594 12.67 -6.08 -17.69
N LEU A 595 12.83 -7.36 -18.05
CA LEU A 595 13.67 -8.28 -17.28
C LEU A 595 15.14 -7.80 -17.29
N PRO A 596 15.92 -8.10 -16.22
CA PRO A 596 17.35 -7.80 -16.20
C PRO A 596 18.05 -8.37 -17.44
N ARG A 597 18.81 -7.52 -18.14
CA ARG A 597 19.48 -7.92 -19.39
C ARG A 597 20.52 -9.03 -19.14
N PRO A 598 20.81 -9.88 -20.14
CA PRO A 598 21.86 -10.89 -20.00
C PRO A 598 23.21 -10.27 -19.59
N GLY A 599 23.86 -10.89 -18.60
CA GLY A 599 25.18 -10.47 -18.09
C GLY A 599 25.21 -9.21 -17.21
N PHE A 600 24.09 -8.52 -17.00
CA PHE A 600 24.03 -7.43 -16.02
C PHE A 600 24.00 -8.00 -14.60
N ARG A 601 24.80 -7.45 -13.68
CA ARG A 601 24.74 -7.78 -12.25
C ARG A 601 24.23 -6.57 -11.47
N ASP A 602 23.12 -6.74 -10.78
CA ASP A 602 22.50 -5.70 -9.97
C ASP A 602 23.15 -5.60 -8.57
N ALA A 603 22.74 -4.62 -7.78
CA ALA A 603 23.21 -4.35 -6.42
C ALA A 603 23.14 -5.57 -5.49
N GLY A 604 22.18 -6.47 -5.73
CA GLY A 604 21.98 -7.71 -4.98
C GLY A 604 23.05 -8.78 -5.20
N GLY A 605 23.66 -8.84 -6.39
CA GLY A 605 24.57 -9.91 -6.81
C GLY A 605 23.99 -11.34 -6.82
N ALA A 606 22.75 -11.52 -6.35
CA ALA A 606 22.05 -12.78 -6.24
C ALA A 606 20.95 -12.84 -7.33
N GLN A 607 21.25 -13.48 -8.45
CA GLN A 607 20.36 -13.55 -9.61
C GLN A 607 20.71 -14.79 -10.45
N THR A 608 19.84 -15.15 -11.39
CA THR A 608 20.19 -16.14 -12.43
C THR A 608 21.09 -15.50 -13.50
N ASP A 609 21.78 -16.34 -14.28
CA ASP A 609 22.68 -15.89 -15.34
C ASP A 609 21.90 -15.26 -16.52
N ASP A 610 20.73 -15.80 -16.85
CA ASP A 610 19.90 -15.29 -17.95
C ASP A 610 18.39 -15.53 -17.77
N TYR A 611 17.64 -14.45 -17.52
CA TYR A 611 16.18 -14.45 -17.41
C TYR A 611 15.46 -14.64 -18.76
N TYR A 612 16.16 -14.56 -19.90
CA TYR A 612 15.62 -14.75 -21.25
C TYR A 612 15.65 -16.21 -21.71
N THR A 613 15.94 -17.15 -20.80
CA THR A 613 15.80 -18.58 -21.01
C THR A 613 14.63 -19.14 -20.20
N GLN A 614 14.03 -20.23 -20.66
CA GLN A 614 12.83 -20.79 -20.00
C GLN A 614 13.17 -21.56 -18.71
N THR A 615 14.36 -22.15 -18.63
CA THR A 615 14.77 -23.05 -17.53
C THR A 615 14.71 -22.41 -16.15
N PRO A 616 15.23 -21.18 -15.91
CA PRO A 616 15.12 -20.54 -14.60
C PRO A 616 13.68 -20.38 -14.13
N TRP A 617 12.74 -20.07 -15.02
CA TRP A 617 11.32 -19.89 -14.68
C TRP A 617 10.64 -21.20 -14.27
N GLN A 618 10.97 -22.30 -14.94
CA GLN A 618 10.49 -23.65 -14.57
C GLN A 618 11.05 -24.07 -13.20
N ASP A 619 12.32 -23.78 -12.95
CA ASP A 619 12.96 -24.04 -11.66
C ASP A 619 12.32 -23.20 -10.56
N PHE A 620 12.13 -21.90 -10.79
CA PHE A 620 11.42 -21.03 -9.86
C PHE A 620 10.01 -21.52 -9.57
N GLN A 621 9.24 -21.93 -10.59
CA GLN A 621 7.91 -22.50 -10.39
C GLN A 621 7.95 -23.72 -9.46
N ARG A 622 8.94 -24.59 -9.60
CA ARG A 622 9.08 -25.80 -8.76
C ARG A 622 9.41 -25.47 -7.30
N ILE A 623 10.22 -24.45 -7.05
CA ILE A 623 10.71 -24.10 -5.71
C ILE A 623 9.96 -22.94 -5.05
N ASN A 624 9.11 -22.22 -5.78
CA ASN A 624 8.35 -21.12 -5.20
C ASN A 624 7.33 -21.66 -4.21
N ARG A 625 7.40 -21.16 -2.98
CA ARG A 625 6.51 -21.53 -1.88
C ARG A 625 5.80 -20.27 -1.41
N ASP A 626 4.49 -20.34 -1.34
CA ASP A 626 3.64 -19.19 -1.05
C ASP A 626 2.47 -19.58 -0.17
N ARG A 627 2.50 -19.08 1.07
CA ARG A 627 1.46 -19.36 2.07
C ARG A 627 0.11 -18.73 1.72
N TRP A 628 0.08 -17.67 0.91
CA TRP A 628 -1.10 -16.82 0.70
C TRP A 628 -1.78 -17.07 -0.63
N PHE A 629 -0.99 -17.39 -1.67
CA PHE A 629 -1.48 -17.56 -3.02
C PHE A 629 -1.23 -18.96 -3.61
N GLY A 630 -0.73 -19.89 -2.78
CA GLY A 630 -0.49 -21.28 -3.16
C GLY A 630 0.89 -21.51 -3.76
N ASP A 631 1.42 -22.71 -3.55
CA ASP A 631 2.74 -23.09 -4.00
C ASP A 631 2.84 -23.14 -5.54
N GLY A 632 4.02 -22.78 -6.05
CA GLY A 632 4.35 -22.85 -7.46
C GLY A 632 3.73 -21.77 -8.34
N ALA A 633 3.25 -20.66 -7.76
CA ALA A 633 2.90 -19.48 -8.54
C ALA A 633 4.11 -18.96 -9.33
N CYS A 634 4.07 -19.00 -10.65
CA CYS A 634 5.11 -18.45 -11.52
C CYS A 634 4.57 -18.32 -12.94
N GLY A 635 4.61 -17.12 -13.52
CA GLY A 635 4.40 -16.95 -14.96
C GLY A 635 5.61 -17.51 -15.68
N VAL A 636 5.43 -18.62 -16.41
CA VAL A 636 6.50 -19.26 -17.18
C VAL A 636 6.35 -18.85 -18.64
N PRO A 637 7.13 -17.86 -19.13
CA PRO A 637 6.97 -17.38 -20.49
C PRO A 637 7.45 -18.45 -21.49
N ALA A 638 6.87 -18.42 -22.69
CA ALA A 638 7.31 -19.32 -23.76
C ALA A 638 8.70 -18.93 -24.28
N GLY A 639 9.51 -19.91 -24.67
CA GLY A 639 10.91 -19.69 -25.04
C GLY A 639 11.11 -18.79 -26.26
N ASP A 640 10.19 -18.86 -27.24
CA ASP A 640 10.17 -17.99 -28.42
C ASP A 640 9.83 -16.53 -28.05
N VAL A 641 8.90 -16.33 -27.11
CA VAL A 641 8.54 -15.00 -26.59
C VAL A 641 9.71 -14.38 -25.81
N LEU A 642 10.41 -15.17 -24.97
CA LEU A 642 11.62 -14.72 -24.28
C LEU A 642 12.73 -14.37 -25.25
N LYS A 643 12.97 -15.22 -26.26
CA LYS A 643 13.97 -14.95 -27.30
C LYS A 643 13.67 -13.65 -28.03
N ASN A 644 12.41 -13.41 -28.40
CA ASN A 644 11.99 -12.17 -29.03
C ASN A 644 12.21 -10.97 -28.10
N ALA A 645 11.80 -11.07 -26.83
CA ALA A 645 12.02 -10.01 -25.85
C ALA A 645 13.53 -9.67 -25.69
N GLY A 646 14.40 -10.68 -25.64
CA GLY A 646 15.85 -10.53 -25.51
C GLY A 646 16.51 -9.70 -26.62
N THR A 647 15.90 -9.62 -27.80
CA THR A 647 16.43 -8.86 -28.96
C THR A 647 16.61 -7.36 -28.68
N LEU A 648 15.87 -6.79 -27.72
CA LEU A 648 16.07 -5.41 -27.28
C LEU A 648 17.50 -5.21 -26.78
N TRP A 649 17.98 -6.17 -25.99
CA TRP A 649 19.31 -6.15 -25.43
C TRP A 649 20.32 -6.62 -26.47
N THR A 650 20.11 -7.78 -27.10
CA THR A 650 21.04 -8.37 -28.05
C THR A 650 20.96 -7.71 -29.43
N GLY A 651 21.46 -6.47 -29.56
CA GLY A 651 21.57 -5.74 -30.82
C GLY A 651 20.55 -4.62 -31.04
N GLY A 652 19.64 -4.36 -30.09
CA GLY A 652 18.74 -3.20 -30.12
C GLY A 652 19.37 -1.94 -29.53
N ILE A 653 19.41 -1.86 -28.20
CA ILE A 653 19.91 -0.69 -27.43
C ILE A 653 21.24 -0.96 -26.71
N THR A 654 21.80 -2.16 -26.87
CA THR A 654 23.16 -2.51 -26.46
C THR A 654 23.93 -3.10 -27.63
N GLU A 655 25.25 -3.08 -27.53
CA GLU A 655 26.19 -3.63 -28.49
C GLU A 655 27.27 -4.42 -27.77
N GLU A 656 27.79 -5.45 -28.43
CA GLU A 656 28.91 -6.23 -27.91
C GLU A 656 30.17 -5.36 -27.90
N ARG A 657 30.96 -5.42 -26.82
CA ARG A 657 32.21 -4.65 -26.72
C ARG A 657 33.27 -5.19 -27.69
N SER A 658 33.48 -6.50 -27.64
CA SER A 658 34.36 -7.37 -28.45
C SER A 658 33.93 -8.83 -28.19
N GLU A 659 34.28 -9.81 -29.04
CA GLU A 659 33.98 -11.23 -28.79
C GLU A 659 34.41 -11.64 -27.36
N GLY A 660 33.42 -11.93 -26.50
CA GLY A 660 33.65 -12.39 -25.12
C GLY A 660 33.84 -11.31 -24.05
N GLU A 661 33.83 -10.00 -24.39
CA GLU A 661 33.97 -8.89 -23.42
C GLU A 661 32.63 -8.36 -22.87
N GLY A 662 31.51 -8.99 -23.23
CA GLY A 662 30.17 -8.65 -22.79
C GLY A 662 29.55 -7.45 -23.52
N TRP A 663 28.40 -6.99 -23.02
CA TRP A 663 27.57 -5.97 -23.67
C TRP A 663 27.74 -4.58 -23.03
N ARG A 664 27.79 -3.53 -23.86
CA ARG A 664 27.71 -2.11 -23.45
C ARG A 664 26.50 -1.42 -24.03
N HIS A 665 26.05 -0.36 -23.38
CA HIS A 665 24.97 0.47 -23.92
C HIS A 665 25.40 1.13 -25.23
N ARG A 666 24.52 1.13 -26.25
CA ARG A 666 24.75 1.93 -27.46
C ARG A 666 24.79 3.41 -27.07
N PRO A 667 25.86 4.14 -27.41
CA PRO A 667 25.99 5.54 -27.02
C PRO A 667 24.98 6.41 -27.77
N ILE A 668 24.37 7.35 -27.05
CA ILE A 668 23.56 8.40 -27.66
C ILE A 668 24.42 9.65 -27.75
N LEU A 669 24.75 10.05 -28.97
CA LEU A 669 25.59 11.21 -29.23
C LEU A 669 24.76 12.41 -29.70
N PRO A 670 25.06 13.63 -29.21
CA PRO A 670 26.10 13.91 -28.22
C PRO A 670 25.54 13.78 -26.78
N ALA A 671 26.32 13.23 -25.85
CA ALA A 671 25.84 12.75 -24.55
C ALA A 671 25.28 13.87 -23.64
N GLU A 672 25.70 15.11 -23.85
CA GLU A 672 25.16 16.30 -23.17
C GLU A 672 23.70 16.60 -23.51
N ARG A 673 23.12 15.92 -24.51
CA ARG A 673 21.69 15.99 -24.86
C ARG A 673 20.84 14.96 -24.14
N VAL A 674 21.45 14.16 -23.26
CA VAL A 674 20.75 13.17 -22.45
C VAL A 674 20.84 13.58 -20.98
N ALA A 675 19.73 13.49 -20.25
CA ALA A 675 19.66 13.69 -18.81
C ALA A 675 18.95 12.49 -18.17
N TYR A 676 19.41 12.06 -17.01
CA TYR A 676 18.79 10.97 -16.27
C TYR A 676 18.52 11.38 -14.82
N VAL A 677 17.35 11.02 -14.30
CA VAL A 677 16.94 11.26 -12.91
C VAL A 677 16.66 9.94 -12.21
N PHE A 678 17.40 9.69 -11.13
CA PHE A 678 17.21 8.58 -10.20
C PHE A 678 16.15 8.92 -9.15
N GLY A 679 15.26 7.97 -8.87
CA GLY A 679 14.37 8.03 -7.71
C GLY A 679 14.97 7.38 -6.46
N GLN A 680 14.17 7.32 -5.39
CA GLN A 680 14.52 6.73 -4.10
C GLN A 680 13.28 6.13 -3.42
N SER A 681 13.42 4.89 -2.98
CA SER A 681 12.49 4.16 -2.15
C SER A 681 13.28 3.38 -1.10
N GLU A 682 12.63 2.97 -0.02
CA GLU A 682 13.29 2.21 1.03
C GLU A 682 13.62 0.76 0.65
N ASN A 683 12.99 0.23 -0.40
CA ASN A 683 13.24 -1.10 -0.92
C ASN A 683 12.95 -1.15 -2.41
N THR A 684 13.92 -1.63 -3.18
CA THR A 684 13.87 -1.85 -4.62
C THR A 684 14.36 -3.27 -4.89
N PRO A 685 13.58 -4.14 -5.55
CA PRO A 685 14.02 -5.48 -5.91
C PRO A 685 15.33 -5.41 -6.71
N CYS A 686 16.30 -6.25 -6.37
CA CYS A 686 17.63 -6.26 -6.98
C CYS A 686 18.22 -7.68 -7.11
N GLY A 687 17.40 -8.71 -6.88
CA GLY A 687 17.84 -10.10 -6.99
C GLY A 687 16.84 -11.12 -6.45
N VAL A 688 17.19 -12.39 -6.60
CA VAL A 688 16.52 -13.57 -6.02
C VAL A 688 17.56 -14.49 -5.40
N LYS A 689 17.23 -15.10 -4.27
CA LYS A 689 18.13 -15.99 -3.53
C LYS A 689 17.36 -17.20 -3.01
N VAL A 690 17.97 -18.38 -3.09
CA VAL A 690 17.42 -19.58 -2.44
C VAL A 690 17.99 -19.67 -1.03
N GLU A 691 17.13 -19.57 -0.02
CA GLU A 691 17.49 -19.78 1.38
C GLU A 691 16.79 -21.03 1.90
N GLY A 692 17.58 -22.06 2.21
CA GLY A 692 17.06 -23.39 2.53
C GLY A 692 16.31 -24.01 1.33
N LYS A 693 14.99 -24.16 1.46
CA LYS A 693 14.09 -24.68 0.39
C LYS A 693 13.14 -23.60 -0.16
N ARG A 694 13.37 -22.32 0.15
CA ARG A 694 12.48 -21.22 -0.22
C ARG A 694 13.17 -20.24 -1.16
N LEU A 695 12.44 -19.83 -2.20
CA LEU A 695 12.84 -18.75 -3.10
C LEU A 695 12.48 -17.41 -2.47
N MET A 696 13.49 -16.61 -2.18
CA MET A 696 13.38 -15.31 -1.54
C MET A 696 13.78 -14.20 -2.51
N MET A 697 13.19 -13.03 -2.34
CA MET A 697 13.58 -11.81 -3.05
C MET A 697 14.74 -11.12 -2.33
N VAL A 698 15.55 -10.37 -3.08
CA VAL A 698 16.61 -9.51 -2.53
C VAL A 698 16.31 -8.07 -2.90
N GLY A 699 16.37 -7.17 -1.92
CA GLY A 699 16.04 -5.76 -2.10
C GLY A 699 17.12 -4.82 -1.56
N THR A 700 17.16 -3.61 -2.08
CA THR A 700 18.10 -2.54 -1.70
C THR A 700 17.37 -1.21 -1.53
N SER A 701 17.87 -0.33 -0.66
CA SER A 701 17.42 1.07 -0.65
C SER A 701 18.03 1.90 -1.79
N GLU A 702 18.99 1.38 -2.56
CA GLU A 702 19.62 2.11 -3.67
C GLU A 702 18.79 1.99 -4.95
N GLY A 703 17.58 2.55 -4.94
CA GLY A 703 16.65 2.50 -6.07
C GLY A 703 15.32 3.17 -5.74
N ASP A 704 14.43 3.26 -6.72
CA ASP A 704 13.16 3.99 -6.62
C ASP A 704 11.93 3.13 -6.31
N GLY A 705 12.13 1.86 -5.96
CA GLY A 705 11.06 0.87 -5.73
C GLY A 705 10.82 -0.03 -6.94
N SER A 706 11.20 0.42 -8.12
CA SER A 706 11.12 -0.35 -9.37
C SER A 706 12.49 -0.55 -10.00
N VAL A 707 13.35 0.47 -9.98
CA VAL A 707 14.62 0.52 -10.69
C VAL A 707 15.73 0.86 -9.70
N THR A 708 16.72 -0.02 -9.60
CA THR A 708 17.91 0.22 -8.79
C THR A 708 18.78 1.30 -9.45
N TRP A 709 19.59 2.00 -8.66
CA TRP A 709 20.56 2.94 -9.20
C TRP A 709 21.57 2.24 -10.12
N ALA A 710 21.92 0.98 -9.84
CA ALA A 710 22.76 0.17 -10.72
C ALA A 710 22.08 -0.06 -12.07
N SER A 711 20.80 -0.46 -12.09
CA SER A 711 20.04 -0.67 -13.32
C SER A 711 19.84 0.61 -14.13
N GLY A 712 19.60 1.75 -13.45
CA GLY A 712 19.37 3.03 -14.10
C GLY A 712 20.60 3.61 -14.82
N ARG A 713 21.81 3.19 -14.45
CA ARG A 713 23.06 3.74 -14.99
C ARG A 713 23.28 3.38 -16.47
N LEU A 714 23.81 4.36 -17.20
CA LEU A 714 24.24 4.24 -18.59
C LEU A 714 25.75 4.45 -18.65
N ASP A 715 26.48 3.50 -19.25
CA ASP A 715 27.95 3.51 -19.25
C ASP A 715 28.56 4.74 -19.94
N PHE A 716 27.85 5.32 -20.92
CA PHE A 716 28.31 6.47 -21.68
C PHE A 716 27.91 7.83 -21.06
N LEU A 717 27.05 7.83 -20.04
CA LEU A 717 26.47 9.06 -19.50
C LEU A 717 27.28 9.56 -18.29
N PRO A 718 27.92 10.75 -18.36
CA PRO A 718 28.74 11.24 -17.25
C PRO A 718 27.90 11.68 -16.05
N GLU A 719 28.48 11.64 -14.84
CA GLU A 719 27.76 11.91 -13.58
C GLU A 719 27.11 13.30 -13.52
N ASN A 720 27.68 14.29 -14.20
CA ASN A 720 27.11 15.64 -14.27
C ASN A 720 25.78 15.70 -15.06
N ARG A 721 25.39 14.61 -15.74
CA ARG A 721 24.12 14.41 -16.45
C ARG A 721 23.13 13.50 -15.68
N CYS A 722 23.45 13.19 -14.43
CA CYS A 722 22.68 12.30 -13.56
C CYS A 722 22.23 13.02 -12.30
N TRP A 723 20.92 13.09 -12.05
CA TRP A 723 20.33 13.77 -10.89
C TRP A 723 19.57 12.80 -9.99
N HIS A 724 19.36 13.19 -8.74
CA HIS A 724 18.62 12.42 -7.76
C HIS A 724 17.40 13.21 -7.29
N MET A 725 16.23 12.59 -7.42
CA MET A 725 14.95 13.06 -6.91
C MET A 725 14.49 12.08 -5.82
N PRO A 726 14.39 12.48 -4.54
CA PRO A 726 14.17 11.55 -3.44
C PRO A 726 12.69 11.16 -3.30
N VAL A 727 12.14 10.55 -4.34
CA VAL A 727 10.75 10.07 -4.42
C VAL A 727 10.69 8.70 -5.07
N ASP A 728 9.64 7.94 -4.78
CA ASP A 728 9.40 6.63 -5.41
C ASP A 728 9.14 6.75 -6.92
N HIS A 729 9.20 5.62 -7.61
CA HIS A 729 9.14 5.52 -9.07
C HIS A 729 7.96 6.29 -9.68
N GLY A 730 6.73 6.02 -9.24
CA GLY A 730 5.54 6.70 -9.76
C GLY A 730 5.43 8.16 -9.34
N SER A 731 6.07 8.53 -8.23
CA SER A 731 6.15 9.91 -7.75
C SER A 731 7.03 10.82 -8.61
N LEU A 732 7.90 10.27 -9.46
CA LEU A 732 8.78 11.04 -10.35
C LEU A 732 8.02 11.98 -11.30
N THR A 733 6.78 11.63 -11.70
CA THR A 733 5.97 12.43 -12.63
C THR A 733 4.79 13.16 -12.00
N LYS A 734 4.36 12.79 -10.79
CA LYS A 734 3.20 13.42 -10.11
C LYS A 734 3.57 14.47 -9.06
N THR A 735 4.82 14.46 -8.57
CA THR A 735 5.22 15.33 -7.44
C THR A 735 5.46 16.77 -7.91
N ARG A 736 4.44 17.62 -7.76
CA ARG A 736 4.43 19.03 -8.24
C ARG A 736 5.63 19.86 -7.80
N GLN A 737 6.19 19.57 -6.62
CA GLN A 737 7.37 20.25 -6.09
C GLN A 737 8.57 20.19 -7.06
N TYR A 738 8.72 19.12 -7.83
CA TYR A 738 9.86 18.89 -8.72
C TYR A 738 9.58 19.26 -10.19
N PHE A 739 8.38 19.75 -10.52
CA PHE A 739 8.04 20.15 -11.90
C PHE A 739 8.96 21.25 -12.45
N PRO A 740 9.35 22.28 -11.68
CA PRO A 740 10.35 23.25 -12.13
C PRO A 740 11.67 22.60 -12.51
N ASP A 741 12.10 21.56 -11.78
CA ASP A 741 13.38 20.90 -12.01
C ASP A 741 13.37 20.08 -13.31
N ILE A 742 12.26 19.39 -13.58
CA ILE A 742 12.04 18.69 -14.86
C ILE A 742 12.03 19.68 -16.02
N CYS A 743 11.40 20.85 -15.82
CA CYS A 743 11.39 21.92 -16.82
C CYS A 743 12.80 22.47 -17.08
N ASP A 744 13.60 22.73 -16.04
CA ASP A 744 15.00 23.16 -16.16
C ASP A 744 15.83 22.16 -16.99
N LEU A 745 15.64 20.85 -16.76
CA LEU A 745 16.27 19.78 -17.53
C LEU A 745 15.82 19.76 -19.00
N LEU A 746 14.54 20.04 -19.29
CA LEU A 746 14.02 20.13 -20.65
C LEU A 746 14.51 21.38 -21.38
N GLU A 747 14.57 22.53 -20.71
CA GLU A 747 14.91 23.80 -21.33
C GLU A 747 16.40 23.98 -21.49
N THR A 748 17.16 23.71 -20.45
CA THR A 748 18.61 23.99 -20.38
C THR A 748 19.43 22.71 -20.39
N GLY A 749 18.90 21.60 -19.86
CA GLY A 749 19.64 20.34 -19.74
C GLY A 749 20.35 20.20 -18.42
N ALA A 750 20.20 21.14 -17.50
CA ALA A 750 20.77 21.07 -16.17
C ALA A 750 19.79 21.69 -15.16
N THR A 751 19.89 21.27 -13.91
CA THR A 751 19.20 21.92 -12.80
C THR A 751 20.14 21.94 -11.59
N THR A 752 20.02 22.99 -10.78
CA THR A 752 20.75 23.15 -9.50
C THR A 752 19.87 22.78 -8.30
N ARG A 753 18.58 22.51 -8.53
CA ARG A 753 17.59 22.22 -7.48
C ARG A 753 17.57 20.75 -7.08
N LEU A 754 17.86 19.85 -8.04
CA LEU A 754 18.07 18.43 -7.76
C LEU A 754 19.50 18.14 -7.35
N GLY A 755 19.65 17.25 -6.37
CA GLY A 755 20.94 16.75 -5.92
C GLY A 755 21.55 15.72 -6.88
N ARG A 756 22.73 15.21 -6.50
CA ARG A 756 23.35 14.02 -7.12
C ARG A 756 23.07 12.79 -6.25
N LEU A 757 23.34 11.61 -6.78
CA LEU A 757 23.29 10.39 -5.98
C LEU A 757 24.26 10.50 -4.78
N PRO A 758 23.85 10.03 -3.59
CA PRO A 758 24.73 10.01 -2.44
C PRO A 758 25.91 9.06 -2.69
N VAL A 759 27.09 9.43 -2.18
CA VAL A 759 28.29 8.59 -2.27
C VAL A 759 28.31 7.62 -1.08
N THR A 760 27.93 6.37 -1.33
CA THR A 760 28.09 5.26 -0.37
C THR A 760 29.48 4.65 -0.51
N ARG A 761 30.22 4.46 0.61
CA ARG A 761 31.47 3.68 0.62
C ARG A 761 31.15 2.25 1.02
N GLY A 762 31.28 1.30 0.08
CA GLY A 762 31.00 -0.13 0.29
C GLY A 762 29.97 -0.68 -0.70
N ALA A 763 29.70 -1.99 -0.64
CA ALA A 763 28.61 -2.60 -1.41
C ALA A 763 27.26 -2.08 -0.92
N ALA A 764 26.27 -2.02 -1.82
CA ALA A 764 24.91 -1.63 -1.49
C ALA A 764 24.37 -2.54 -0.37
N ALA A 765 23.69 -1.95 0.62
CA ALA A 765 23.06 -2.72 1.69
C ALA A 765 21.87 -3.49 1.11
N THR A 766 22.00 -4.81 0.99
CA THR A 766 20.95 -5.70 0.48
C THR A 766 20.27 -6.44 1.62
N ARG A 767 19.01 -6.81 1.41
CA ARG A 767 18.20 -7.56 2.38
C ARG A 767 17.38 -8.61 1.67
N THR A 768 17.31 -9.80 2.25
CA THR A 768 16.43 -10.86 1.79
C THR A 768 15.01 -10.62 2.34
N TYR A 769 13.98 -10.83 1.53
CA TYR A 769 12.58 -10.77 1.94
C TYR A 769 11.72 -11.75 1.13
N ASP A 770 10.54 -12.10 1.64
CA ASP A 770 9.52 -12.84 0.90
C ASP A 770 8.26 -11.96 0.80
N ALA A 771 7.29 -12.33 -0.01
CA ALA A 771 6.10 -11.51 -0.18
C ALA A 771 4.98 -11.95 0.79
N GLY A 772 4.38 -10.96 1.47
CA GLY A 772 3.30 -11.15 2.45
C GLY A 772 1.87 -11.03 1.87
N PRO A 773 0.83 -11.28 2.69
CA PRO A 773 -0.55 -11.08 2.24
C PRO A 773 -0.78 -9.61 1.90
N VAL A 774 -1.81 -9.33 1.08
CA VAL A 774 -2.22 -7.95 0.77
C VAL A 774 -3.64 -7.72 1.27
N THR A 775 -3.92 -6.54 1.83
CA THR A 775 -5.30 -6.14 2.15
C THR A 775 -6.14 -6.09 0.87
N TYR A 776 -7.45 -6.24 1.01
CA TYR A 776 -8.37 -6.01 -0.11
C TYR A 776 -8.20 -4.56 -0.59
N PRO A 777 -7.72 -4.34 -1.82
CA PRO A 777 -7.29 -3.02 -2.23
C PRO A 777 -8.49 -2.19 -2.68
N THR A 778 -8.41 -0.88 -2.45
CA THR A 778 -9.28 0.06 -3.17
C THR A 778 -8.82 0.18 -4.64
N PRO A 779 -9.69 0.66 -5.54
CA PRO A 779 -9.30 0.97 -6.92
C PRO A 779 -8.03 1.84 -7.00
N GLU A 780 -7.96 2.86 -6.16
CA GLU A 780 -6.82 3.78 -6.04
C GLU A 780 -5.54 3.07 -5.57
N ASP A 781 -5.63 2.20 -4.56
CA ASP A 781 -4.48 1.45 -4.07
C ASP A 781 -3.82 0.62 -5.17
N VAL A 782 -4.62 0.00 -6.04
CA VAL A 782 -4.11 -0.78 -7.17
C VAL A 782 -3.48 0.13 -8.21
N THR A 783 -4.15 1.22 -8.57
CA THR A 783 -3.64 2.23 -9.49
C THR A 783 -2.29 2.81 -9.04
N HIS A 784 -2.15 3.18 -7.77
CA HIS A 784 -0.88 3.64 -7.21
C HIS A 784 0.19 2.54 -7.22
N SER A 785 -0.16 1.31 -6.83
CA SER A 785 0.80 0.19 -6.82
C SER A 785 1.31 -0.15 -8.22
N LEU A 786 0.46 -0.06 -9.24
CA LEU A 786 0.83 -0.27 -10.64
C LEU A 786 1.92 0.69 -11.12
N MET A 787 1.86 1.93 -10.66
CA MET A 787 2.84 2.96 -11.01
C MET A 787 4.06 2.96 -10.10
N GLY A 788 4.19 1.98 -9.19
CA GLY A 788 5.32 1.93 -8.24
C GLY A 788 5.26 3.03 -7.20
N THR A 789 4.05 3.40 -6.76
CA THR A 789 3.82 4.45 -5.75
C THR A 789 2.77 4.05 -4.72
N ARG A 790 2.55 4.88 -3.71
CA ARG A 790 1.52 4.69 -2.67
C ARG A 790 0.55 5.88 -2.69
N PRO A 791 -0.70 5.71 -2.22
CA PRO A 791 -1.61 6.83 -1.99
C PRO A 791 -0.95 7.83 -1.04
N VAL A 792 -0.99 9.11 -1.40
CA VAL A 792 -0.48 10.18 -0.53
C VAL A 792 -1.65 10.61 0.34
N LEU A 793 -1.79 10.01 1.52
CA LEU A 793 -2.66 10.57 2.55
C LEU A 793 -2.11 11.96 2.91
N SER A 794 -2.98 12.95 3.07
CA SER A 794 -2.59 14.29 3.53
C SER A 794 -2.00 14.19 4.93
N ARG A 795 -0.70 13.96 5.00
CA ARG A 795 0.04 13.87 6.26
C ARG A 795 0.17 15.29 6.82
N PRO A 796 -0.14 15.51 8.11
CA PRO A 796 0.28 16.73 8.78
C PRO A 796 1.78 16.92 8.52
N ALA A 797 2.20 18.12 8.12
CA ALA A 797 3.61 18.38 7.82
C ALA A 797 4.46 17.84 8.98
N PRO A 798 5.40 16.91 8.72
CA PRO A 798 6.15 16.28 9.79
C PRO A 798 6.82 17.39 10.60
N ARG A 799 6.64 17.36 11.92
CA ARG A 799 7.45 18.21 12.80
C ARG A 799 8.89 17.90 12.45
N ARG A 800 9.59 18.83 11.80
CA ARG A 800 11.01 18.68 11.46
C ARG A 800 11.74 18.35 12.75
N ARG A 801 12.03 17.07 12.97
CA ARG A 801 12.85 16.61 14.08
C ARG A 801 14.26 17.05 13.74
N THR A 802 14.61 18.25 14.16
CA THR A 802 15.97 18.77 14.01
C THR A 802 16.87 17.96 14.93
N LEU A 803 17.66 17.06 14.34
CA LEU A 803 18.78 16.46 15.05
C LEU A 803 19.84 17.54 15.21
N ARG A 804 20.03 18.03 16.44
CA ARG A 804 21.12 18.94 16.74
C ARG A 804 22.42 18.13 16.76
N ILE A 805 23.19 18.23 15.69
CA ILE A 805 24.52 17.62 15.61
C ILE A 805 25.53 18.61 16.19
N GLN A 806 26.35 18.13 17.13
CA GLN A 806 27.50 18.86 17.65
C GLN A 806 28.73 17.98 17.53
N VAL A 807 29.81 18.51 16.96
CA VAL A 807 31.11 17.86 16.99
C VAL A 807 31.82 18.27 18.27
N ARG A 808 32.21 17.29 19.09
CA ARG A 808 32.91 17.53 20.36
C ARG A 808 34.21 16.74 20.36
N ALA A 809 35.34 17.43 20.50
CA ALA A 809 36.61 16.81 20.81
C ALA A 809 36.63 16.47 22.31
N MET A 810 36.63 15.18 22.66
CA MET A 810 36.72 14.72 24.04
C MET A 810 37.35 13.34 24.13
N ASP A 811 37.82 12.98 25.32
CA ASP A 811 38.28 11.63 25.62
C ASP A 811 37.10 10.68 25.87
N LEU A 812 36.96 9.66 25.02
CA LEU A 812 35.87 8.68 25.07
C LEU A 812 35.77 7.94 26.42
N ARG A 813 36.87 7.80 27.16
CA ARG A 813 36.89 7.14 28.49
C ARG A 813 35.97 7.82 29.51
N HIS A 814 35.67 9.09 29.30
CA HIS A 814 34.84 9.90 30.18
C HIS A 814 33.42 10.11 29.63
N SER A 815 33.06 9.43 28.54
CA SER A 815 31.71 9.54 27.99
C SER A 815 30.68 9.00 28.99
N GLN A 816 29.76 9.87 29.41
CA GLN A 816 28.59 9.49 30.20
C GLN A 816 27.34 9.33 29.32
N MET A 817 27.47 9.58 28.02
CA MET A 817 26.39 9.39 27.06
C MET A 817 26.51 8.01 26.39
N PRO A 818 25.39 7.42 25.93
CA PRO A 818 25.43 6.24 25.09
C PRO A 818 26.35 6.48 23.88
N VAL A 819 27.30 5.58 23.67
CA VAL A 819 28.24 5.64 22.55
C VAL A 819 27.79 4.65 21.48
N MET A 820 27.61 5.14 20.26
CA MET A 820 27.44 4.29 19.08
C MET A 820 28.79 4.21 18.37
N CYS A 821 29.32 3.00 18.20
CA CYS A 821 30.58 2.75 17.50
C CYS A 821 30.30 1.90 16.27
N GLY A 822 30.79 2.32 15.11
CA GLY A 822 30.82 1.49 13.91
C GLY A 822 32.05 0.56 13.92
N HIS A 823 31.93 -0.57 13.25
CA HIS A 823 32.97 -1.59 13.09
C HIS A 823 32.94 -2.14 11.66
N TYR A 824 34.10 -2.43 11.08
CA TYR A 824 34.20 -3.09 9.79
C TYR A 824 34.39 -4.60 9.99
N ILE A 825 33.63 -5.40 9.23
CA ILE A 825 33.76 -6.86 9.29
C ILE A 825 35.19 -7.26 8.90
N GLY A 826 35.86 -8.00 9.78
CA GLY A 826 37.23 -8.47 9.59
C GLY A 826 38.30 -7.60 10.26
N ASP A 827 37.95 -6.39 10.73
CA ASP A 827 38.89 -5.55 11.46
C ASP A 827 39.07 -6.04 12.91
N PRO A 828 40.27 -5.88 13.50
CA PRO A 828 40.46 -6.10 14.92
C PRO A 828 39.82 -4.95 15.73
N ILE A 829 39.34 -5.26 16.94
CA ILE A 829 38.90 -4.23 17.92
C ILE A 829 40.12 -3.38 18.32
N ALA A 830 40.28 -2.23 17.66
CA ALA A 830 41.44 -1.35 17.71
C ALA A 830 41.03 0.13 17.84
N GLY A 831 41.99 1.03 18.06
CA GLY A 831 41.74 2.48 18.11
C GLY A 831 40.65 2.88 19.11
N ALA A 832 39.70 3.70 18.68
CA ALA A 832 38.58 4.17 19.50
C ALA A 832 37.72 3.02 20.04
N GLU A 833 37.50 1.98 19.25
CA GLU A 833 36.72 0.80 19.65
C GLU A 833 37.40 0.02 20.78
N SER A 834 38.74 -0.07 20.74
CA SER A 834 39.52 -0.69 21.83
C SER A 834 39.43 0.08 23.14
N GLN A 835 39.34 1.41 23.08
CA GLN A 835 39.17 2.26 24.26
C GLN A 835 37.76 2.11 24.84
N ILE A 836 36.74 2.01 23.99
CA ILE A 836 35.36 1.72 24.42
C ILE A 836 35.31 0.34 25.09
N ASP A 837 35.86 -0.68 24.44
CA ASP A 837 35.90 -2.04 24.97
C ASP A 837 36.56 -2.09 26.35
N GLN A 838 37.76 -1.53 26.48
CA GLN A 838 38.55 -1.61 27.71
C GLN A 838 37.92 -0.79 28.86
N TYR A 839 37.53 0.46 28.60
CA TYR A 839 37.23 1.43 29.66
C TYR A 839 35.73 1.65 29.90
N LEU A 840 34.88 1.49 28.89
CA LEU A 840 33.44 1.73 29.03
C LEU A 840 32.64 0.45 29.27
N VAL A 841 33.10 -0.70 28.76
CA VAL A 841 32.35 -1.97 28.85
C VAL A 841 33.18 -3.16 29.31
N GLY A 842 34.38 -2.95 29.85
CA GLY A 842 35.15 -3.98 30.57
C GLY A 842 35.51 -5.24 29.75
N GLY A 843 35.87 -5.08 28.48
CA GLY A 843 36.30 -6.18 27.60
C GLY A 843 35.15 -6.98 26.96
N LYS A 844 33.91 -6.54 27.14
CA LYS A 844 32.71 -7.25 26.64
C LYS A 844 32.61 -7.28 25.12
N LEU A 845 33.12 -6.28 24.39
CA LEU A 845 33.13 -6.29 22.92
C LEU A 845 34.05 -7.39 22.41
N ARG A 846 35.29 -7.48 22.94
CA ARG A 846 36.23 -8.57 22.61
C ARG A 846 35.68 -9.95 22.97
N ARG A 847 35.00 -10.08 24.11
CA ARG A 847 34.37 -11.35 24.51
C ARG A 847 33.29 -11.77 23.52
N ARG A 848 32.45 -10.83 23.06
CA ARG A 848 31.43 -11.10 22.04
C ARG A 848 32.03 -11.44 20.68
N GLY A 849 33.10 -10.76 20.27
CA GLY A 849 33.86 -11.10 19.06
C GLY A 849 34.35 -12.54 19.06
N ARG A 850 34.95 -12.99 20.18
CA ARG A 850 35.41 -14.39 20.33
C ARG A 850 34.27 -15.42 20.32
N LEU A 851 33.08 -15.02 20.75
CA LEU A 851 31.89 -15.88 20.80
C LEU A 851 31.07 -15.85 19.50
N GLY A 852 31.50 -15.09 18.48
CA GLY A 852 30.76 -14.97 17.22
C GLY A 852 29.42 -14.23 17.34
N VAL A 853 29.21 -13.47 18.42
CA VAL A 853 27.95 -12.72 18.70
C VAL A 853 28.16 -11.20 18.64
N TYR A 854 29.21 -10.77 17.94
CA TYR A 854 29.46 -9.36 17.64
C TYR A 854 28.59 -8.90 16.46
N ALA A 855 28.24 -7.62 16.41
CA ALA A 855 27.53 -7.08 15.25
C ALA A 855 28.45 -7.19 14.02
N GLY A 856 27.95 -7.81 12.95
CA GLY A 856 28.69 -8.10 11.73
C GLY A 856 28.01 -7.44 10.53
N ASP A 857 27.13 -8.18 9.87
CA ASP A 857 26.45 -7.74 8.65
C ASP A 857 25.73 -6.39 8.79
N ILE A 858 25.64 -5.64 7.69
CA ILE A 858 24.90 -4.38 7.64
C ILE A 858 23.45 -4.61 8.08
N GLY A 859 22.98 -3.82 9.04
CA GLY A 859 21.64 -3.97 9.63
C GLY A 859 21.64 -4.74 10.96
N THR A 860 22.77 -5.32 11.36
CA THR A 860 22.94 -5.88 12.71
C THR A 860 23.44 -4.81 13.68
N ALA A 861 23.02 -4.90 14.95
CA ALA A 861 23.50 -4.02 16.01
C ALA A 861 23.60 -4.79 17.33
N ALA A 862 24.64 -4.51 18.11
CA ALA A 862 24.87 -5.14 19.40
C ALA A 862 24.78 -4.11 20.52
N LEU A 863 23.79 -4.25 21.42
CA LEU A 863 23.73 -3.43 22.62
C LEU A 863 24.60 -4.07 23.71
N VAL A 864 25.60 -3.34 24.20
CA VAL A 864 26.41 -3.73 25.35
C VAL A 864 26.12 -2.74 26.48
N VAL A 865 25.60 -3.26 27.58
CA VAL A 865 25.33 -2.48 28.79
C VAL A 865 26.31 -2.91 29.87
N ASP A 866 26.88 -1.95 30.58
CA ASP A 866 27.61 -2.24 31.81
C ASP A 866 26.63 -2.28 32.98
N HIS A 867 26.37 -3.46 33.52
CA HIS A 867 25.42 -3.65 34.62
C HIS A 867 26.03 -3.37 36.00
N GLU A 868 27.33 -3.09 36.09
CA GLU A 868 27.98 -2.82 37.35
C GLU A 868 27.89 -1.32 37.67
N ARG A 869 26.93 -0.95 38.53
CA ARG A 869 26.96 0.39 39.14
C ARG A 869 28.28 0.56 39.89
N ARG A 870 28.91 1.73 39.74
CA ARG A 870 30.12 2.13 40.50
C ARG A 870 30.01 1.93 42.03
N SER A 871 28.80 1.77 42.58
CA SER A 871 28.57 1.44 43.99
C SER A 871 29.11 0.06 44.40
N ASP A 872 29.19 -0.90 43.48
CA ASP A 872 29.56 -2.29 43.82
C ASP A 872 31.08 -2.53 43.81
N ARG A 873 31.87 -1.59 43.27
CA ARG A 873 33.35 -1.67 43.32
C ARG A 873 33.96 -1.18 44.64
N ARG A 874 33.16 -0.66 45.58
CA ARG A 874 33.60 -0.19 46.90
C ARG A 874 33.06 -1.03 48.07
N ARG A 875 32.55 -2.25 47.80
CA ARG A 875 32.24 -3.23 48.84
C ARG A 875 33.22 -4.39 48.80
#